data_AF-A0AAV6FJW5-F1
#
_entry.id   AF-A0AAV6FJW5-F1
#
_cell.length_a   1.000
_cell.length_b   1.000
_cell.length_c   1.000
_cell.angle_alpha   90.00
_cell.angle_beta   90.00
_cell.angle_gamma   90.00
#
_symmetry.space_group_name_H-M   'P 1'
#
loop_
_entity.id
_entity.type
_entity.pdbx_description
1 polymer ?
#
loop_
_entity_poly.entity_id
_entity_poly.type
_entity_poly.pdbx_seq_one_letter_code
_entity_poly.pdbx_strand_id
1 'polypeptide(L)'
;MEVRLHLAPHYRAEMGALRPVGDPKDAVITVTFDRRKSVGDLRLAVYQMQDLWEGDMALTVAQSLPAGLHLYDTLTDDQQSLYSAGVNSGSDLFVWNGREVSGSAVRTGAEWEPLLLTVVRPSDEEPDDTLEPIPTSSTSTSTTTAEPSDGAPGSGLVRSMQGFARGATLGTILEALGPQETLVCRETSRPGPSGGEGGGASGWKVFPPQDMQRTLRELALKDGDALLLLEPHALDSSIFSLSGDIVTVTTPSDCRWLQVEFRGKQREEEEEGMKRRGKVPAAGNMLLSEVKQRAIEELELENKLKGVECCLRQVDRTGTLLPPVYDDITVREAGIRLMTTLFLCPGPAPKSTQLFLYFTVGSVPSAGQDMDIIVDETLTVKECLTEMLKKAGLEGDAWHLNRMNWDDEVGELLMEENATLSKARISHGDKLILSAGLLPPKGYLKISVWRYVDLRESPVAMEMEVNHTTERAESQAQDVISAEWLGAELRIVGKIEITEEASLDDLKTQVITLPALLDVCVPMPAFLRVWQLEDRKLGKILRGNQQSLKKLKVANGAEICVQTLLKEEDLGQRELLLRVQMGIPGERQYFPWEEFVWEAGNDSSPRALRVALSSRYGLSPDSLLLAKCLPEKHSWMPVSTWSQQVSKRKKKKKNDNLQGAPYNLKDGDIIGIKNLLIDSNRDFSTIQDELGQQEEAERLKKGGQSDSAEANQDSGPGRKVGQGKNRKPEVALSINVGVFR
;
A
#
# COMPACT_ATOMS: atom_id res chain seq x y z
N MET A 1 0.34 37.31 -60.58
CA MET A 1 0.57 36.15 -59.69
C MET A 1 1.92 36.35 -59.04
N GLU A 2 2.09 35.84 -57.83
CA GLU A 2 3.38 35.86 -57.14
C GLU A 2 4.07 34.52 -57.35
N VAL A 3 5.38 34.53 -57.59
CA VAL A 3 6.21 33.34 -57.74
C VAL A 3 7.42 33.51 -56.83
N ARG A 4 7.83 32.46 -56.13
CA ARG A 4 9.01 32.45 -55.26
C ARG A 4 10.18 31.84 -56.02
N LEU A 5 11.29 32.57 -56.11
CA LEU A 5 12.49 32.21 -56.83
C LEU A 5 13.59 31.83 -55.85
N HIS A 6 13.93 30.56 -55.79
CA HIS A 6 15.01 30.01 -54.98
C HIS A 6 16.30 29.99 -55.80
N LEU A 7 17.37 30.63 -55.31
CA LEU A 7 18.58 30.83 -56.11
C LEU A 7 19.69 29.84 -55.73
N ALA A 8 20.20 29.05 -56.67
CA ALA A 8 21.19 28.00 -56.43
C ALA A 8 22.44 28.41 -55.61
N PRO A 9 23.02 29.63 -55.74
CA PRO A 9 24.16 30.05 -54.92
C PRO A 9 23.88 30.08 -53.41
N HIS A 10 22.62 30.19 -53.00
CA HIS A 10 22.19 30.18 -51.59
C HIS A 10 21.73 28.80 -51.10
N TYR A 11 22.00 27.73 -51.86
CA TYR A 11 21.62 26.36 -51.51
C TYR A 11 22.79 25.38 -51.58
N ARG A 12 22.73 24.33 -50.76
CA ARG A 12 23.56 23.12 -50.86
C ARG A 12 22.69 21.88 -50.97
N ALA A 13 23.17 20.89 -51.73
CA ALA A 13 22.58 19.55 -51.70
C ALA A 13 23.11 18.81 -50.47
N GLU A 14 22.20 18.29 -49.65
CA GLU A 14 22.51 17.62 -48.38
C GLU A 14 21.47 16.54 -48.13
N MET A 15 21.91 15.28 -47.94
CA MET A 15 21.04 14.14 -47.62
C MET A 15 19.84 13.98 -48.59
N GLY A 16 20.09 14.24 -49.88
CA GLY A 16 19.09 14.17 -50.96
C GLY A 16 18.15 15.37 -51.10
N ALA A 17 18.24 16.37 -50.22
CA ALA A 17 17.43 17.59 -50.27
C ALA A 17 18.28 18.83 -50.55
N LEU A 18 17.67 19.92 -51.02
CA LEU A 18 18.29 21.23 -51.10
C LEU A 18 18.00 22.03 -49.83
N ARG A 19 19.06 22.47 -49.14
CA ARG A 19 18.98 23.27 -47.90
C ARG A 19 19.62 24.64 -48.10
N PRO A 20 19.01 25.73 -47.56
CA PRO A 20 19.55 27.07 -47.70
C PRO A 20 20.86 27.22 -46.91
N VAL A 21 21.73 28.14 -47.36
CA VAL A 21 23.04 28.42 -46.76
C VAL A 21 23.08 29.91 -46.36
N GLY A 22 22.85 30.19 -45.08
CA GLY A 22 22.69 31.54 -44.54
C GLY A 22 21.29 31.80 -43.96
N ASP A 23 20.84 33.05 -43.91
CA ASP A 23 19.45 33.36 -43.57
C ASP A 23 18.54 32.90 -44.72
N PRO A 24 17.50 32.07 -44.47
CA PRO A 24 16.59 31.60 -45.52
C PRO A 24 15.81 32.73 -46.23
N LYS A 25 15.80 33.96 -45.71
CA LYS A 25 15.22 35.14 -46.39
C LYS A 25 16.02 35.58 -47.61
N ASP A 26 17.35 35.48 -47.55
CA ASP A 26 18.24 35.92 -48.65
C ASP A 26 18.20 34.91 -49.82
N ALA A 27 17.82 33.67 -49.52
CA ALA A 27 17.78 32.57 -50.50
C ALA A 27 16.55 32.58 -51.42
N VAL A 28 15.53 33.42 -51.16
CA VAL A 28 14.22 33.36 -51.84
C VAL A 28 13.67 34.74 -52.22
N ILE A 29 13.59 35.04 -53.51
CA ILE A 29 13.03 36.29 -54.03
C ILE A 29 11.57 36.08 -54.46
N THR A 30 10.63 36.86 -53.91
CA THR A 30 9.21 36.83 -54.35
C THR A 30 8.96 37.88 -55.43
N VAL A 31 8.44 37.46 -56.58
CA VAL A 31 8.25 38.31 -57.77
C VAL A 31 6.81 38.26 -58.26
N THR A 32 6.22 39.42 -58.52
CA THR A 32 4.87 39.53 -59.11
C THR A 32 4.95 39.56 -60.63
N PHE A 33 4.36 38.57 -61.31
CA PHE A 33 4.39 38.43 -62.78
C PHE A 33 3.00 38.19 -63.39
N ASP A 34 2.82 38.44 -64.69
CA ASP A 34 1.57 38.11 -65.39
C ASP A 34 1.58 36.64 -65.81
N ARG A 35 0.59 35.86 -65.34
CA ARG A 35 0.42 34.42 -65.65
C ARG A 35 0.22 34.11 -67.14
N ARG A 36 -0.08 35.12 -67.96
CA ARG A 36 -0.31 35.02 -69.41
C ARG A 36 0.98 35.15 -70.23
N LYS A 37 2.06 35.69 -69.63
CA LYS A 37 3.39 35.74 -70.25
C LYS A 37 4.01 34.34 -70.32
N SER A 38 5.04 34.18 -71.15
CA SER A 38 5.68 32.88 -71.36
C SER A 38 6.71 32.52 -70.29
N VAL A 39 7.19 31.27 -70.31
CA VAL A 39 8.37 30.85 -69.53
C VAL A 39 9.60 31.67 -69.94
N GLY A 40 9.79 31.95 -71.23
CA GLY A 40 10.88 32.77 -71.74
C GLY A 40 10.82 34.23 -71.25
N ASP A 41 9.62 34.83 -71.23
CA ASP A 41 9.37 36.15 -70.62
C ASP A 41 9.84 36.18 -69.15
N LEU A 42 9.51 35.15 -68.36
CA LEU A 42 9.90 35.07 -66.96
C LEU A 42 11.40 34.87 -66.81
N ARG A 43 12.01 33.94 -67.57
CA ARG A 43 13.46 33.70 -67.49
C ARG A 43 14.25 34.96 -67.85
N LEU A 44 13.83 35.70 -68.87
CA LEU A 44 14.42 37.00 -69.23
C LEU A 44 14.31 38.02 -68.08
N ALA A 45 13.17 38.07 -67.38
CA ALA A 45 13.04 38.91 -66.19
C ALA A 45 13.96 38.45 -65.05
N VAL A 46 14.13 37.14 -64.82
CA VAL A 46 15.04 36.61 -63.80
C VAL A 46 16.51 36.94 -64.11
N TYR A 47 16.93 36.85 -65.37
CA TYR A 47 18.25 37.35 -65.81
C TYR A 47 18.39 38.87 -65.53
N GLN A 48 17.37 39.67 -65.80
CA GLN A 48 17.38 41.12 -65.53
C GLN A 48 17.33 41.48 -64.03
N MET A 49 17.07 40.52 -63.14
CA MET A 49 17.10 40.70 -61.68
C MET A 49 18.38 40.13 -61.04
N GLN A 50 19.31 39.56 -61.82
CA GLN A 50 20.56 38.97 -61.31
C GLN A 50 21.77 39.41 -62.15
N ASP A 51 22.44 40.47 -61.69
CA ASP A 51 23.61 41.09 -62.34
C ASP A 51 24.84 40.18 -62.49
N LEU A 52 24.80 38.95 -61.96
CA LEU A 52 25.95 38.05 -61.79
C LEU A 52 25.68 36.61 -62.28
N TRP A 53 24.68 36.36 -63.13
CA TRP A 53 24.42 35.02 -63.64
C TRP A 53 25.35 34.63 -64.80
N GLU A 54 26.16 33.58 -64.63
CA GLU A 54 27.02 33.00 -65.67
C GLU A 54 26.49 31.63 -66.15
N GLY A 55 26.38 31.47 -67.47
CA GLY A 55 25.94 30.22 -68.10
C GLY A 55 24.42 30.05 -68.24
N ASP A 56 23.99 28.87 -68.71
CA ASP A 56 22.58 28.58 -69.00
C ASP A 56 21.73 28.52 -67.72
N MET A 57 20.69 29.35 -67.65
CA MET A 57 19.70 29.32 -66.57
C MET A 57 18.54 28.35 -66.87
N ALA A 58 18.37 27.35 -66.01
CA ALA A 58 17.17 26.55 -65.90
C ALA A 58 16.22 27.14 -64.84
N LEU A 59 14.91 27.10 -65.12
CA LEU A 59 13.85 27.30 -64.15
C LEU A 59 13.15 25.97 -63.91
N THR A 60 13.21 25.44 -62.69
CA THR A 60 12.65 24.12 -62.35
C THR A 60 11.63 24.25 -61.25
N VAL A 61 10.48 23.58 -61.39
CA VAL A 61 9.44 23.59 -60.36
C VAL A 61 10.00 22.93 -59.09
N ALA A 62 9.86 23.61 -57.96
CA ALA A 62 10.32 23.14 -56.67
C ALA A 62 9.16 22.94 -55.70
N GLN A 63 9.41 22.17 -54.64
CA GLN A 63 8.47 22.03 -53.53
C GLN A 63 9.24 21.88 -52.21
N SER A 64 8.77 22.55 -51.15
CA SER A 64 9.29 22.32 -49.80
C SER A 64 8.73 21.01 -49.24
N LEU A 65 9.62 20.09 -48.85
CA LEU A 65 9.32 18.83 -48.18
C LEU A 65 9.96 18.82 -46.78
N PRO A 66 9.62 17.86 -45.89
CA PRO A 66 10.14 17.85 -44.51
C PRO A 66 11.67 17.81 -44.41
N ALA A 67 12.36 17.15 -45.34
CA ALA A 67 13.82 17.07 -45.36
C ALA A 67 14.53 18.33 -45.90
N GLY A 68 13.83 19.15 -46.69
CA GLY A 68 14.33 20.32 -47.41
C GLY A 68 13.55 20.58 -48.71
N LEU A 69 14.08 21.45 -49.56
CA LEU A 69 13.50 21.75 -50.88
C LEU A 69 13.84 20.63 -51.89
N HIS A 70 12.90 20.23 -52.74
CA HIS A 70 13.11 19.24 -53.81
C HIS A 70 12.70 19.78 -55.18
N LEU A 71 13.27 19.20 -56.25
CA LEU A 71 13.09 19.65 -57.63
C LEU A 71 12.31 18.64 -58.49
N TYR A 72 11.41 19.14 -59.32
CA TYR A 72 10.53 18.37 -60.20
C TYR A 72 10.79 18.77 -61.67
N ASP A 73 9.75 19.09 -62.44
CA ASP A 73 9.86 19.35 -63.88
C ASP A 73 10.56 20.68 -64.20
N THR A 74 11.42 20.66 -65.22
CA THR A 74 12.14 21.86 -65.69
C THR A 74 11.37 22.52 -66.83
N LEU A 75 11.20 23.84 -66.75
CA LEU A 75 10.40 24.64 -67.69
C LEU A 75 11.23 24.92 -68.96
N THR A 76 11.07 24.05 -69.96
CA THR A 76 11.88 24.01 -71.19
C THR A 76 11.23 24.64 -72.43
N ASP A 77 9.89 24.81 -72.46
CA ASP A 77 9.21 25.50 -73.57
C ASP A 77 9.05 27.00 -73.28
N ASP A 78 9.94 27.79 -73.87
CA ASP A 78 9.98 29.25 -73.75
C ASP A 78 8.75 29.97 -74.33
N GLN A 79 7.96 29.31 -75.18
CA GLN A 79 6.74 29.86 -75.77
C GLN A 79 5.49 29.50 -74.97
N GLN A 80 5.56 28.47 -74.12
CA GLN A 80 4.47 28.07 -73.24
C GLN A 80 4.14 29.20 -72.24
N SER A 81 2.85 29.52 -72.09
CA SER A 81 2.43 30.46 -71.03
C SER A 81 2.62 29.83 -69.65
N LEU A 82 2.98 30.64 -68.64
CA LEU A 82 3.25 30.15 -67.29
C LEU A 82 2.06 29.37 -66.70
N TYR A 83 0.82 29.81 -66.97
CA TYR A 83 -0.40 29.07 -66.61
C TYR A 83 -0.48 27.69 -67.26
N SER A 84 -0.16 27.57 -68.56
CA SER A 84 -0.11 26.27 -69.26
C SER A 84 1.08 25.39 -68.83
N ALA A 85 2.14 25.99 -68.28
CA ALA A 85 3.28 25.29 -67.67
C ALA A 85 3.02 24.86 -66.20
N GLY A 86 1.79 25.03 -65.69
CA GLY A 86 1.42 24.65 -64.32
C GLY A 86 1.87 25.63 -63.22
N VAL A 87 2.53 26.73 -63.58
CA VAL A 87 3.02 27.73 -62.61
C VAL A 87 1.85 28.57 -62.10
N ASN A 88 1.59 28.48 -60.80
CA ASN A 88 0.48 29.12 -60.11
C ASN A 88 0.97 30.26 -59.19
N SER A 89 0.04 31.04 -58.64
CA SER A 89 0.40 32.02 -57.60
C SER A 89 0.80 31.30 -56.33
N GLY A 90 2.00 31.60 -55.81
CA GLY A 90 2.63 30.90 -54.69
C GLY A 90 3.50 29.70 -55.09
N SER A 91 3.67 29.41 -56.39
CA SER A 91 4.59 28.36 -56.85
C SER A 91 6.05 28.73 -56.56
N ASP A 92 6.82 27.71 -56.18
CA ASP A 92 8.27 27.76 -56.01
C ASP A 92 8.97 27.36 -57.31
N LEU A 93 9.90 28.18 -57.78
CA LEU A 93 10.81 27.85 -58.88
C LEU A 93 12.25 27.96 -58.39
N PHE A 94 13.07 26.98 -58.76
CA PHE A 94 14.50 26.95 -58.50
C PHE A 94 15.28 27.44 -59.72
N VAL A 95 16.21 28.36 -59.50
CA VAL A 95 17.02 29.03 -60.52
C VAL A 95 18.45 28.49 -60.42
N TRP A 96 18.87 27.71 -61.43
CA TRP A 96 20.09 26.90 -61.40
C TRP A 96 20.60 26.55 -62.81
N ASN A 97 21.71 25.82 -62.92
CA ASN A 97 22.30 25.43 -64.21
C ASN A 97 21.70 24.15 -64.83
N GLY A 98 20.62 23.60 -64.26
CA GLY A 98 19.97 22.38 -64.75
C GLY A 98 20.72 21.07 -64.47
N ARG A 99 21.81 21.08 -63.70
CA ARG A 99 22.65 19.90 -63.41
C ARG A 99 23.03 19.76 -61.94
N GLU A 100 23.51 20.84 -61.32
CA GLU A 100 24.19 20.79 -60.03
C GLU A 100 23.97 22.05 -59.19
N VAL A 101 24.13 21.88 -57.87
CA VAL A 101 24.07 22.95 -56.88
C VAL A 101 25.27 22.79 -55.96
N SER A 102 26.06 23.86 -55.78
CA SER A 102 27.31 23.83 -55.01
C SER A 102 28.23 22.65 -55.39
N GLY A 103 28.41 22.40 -56.69
CA GLY A 103 29.23 21.31 -57.24
C GLY A 103 28.67 19.89 -57.07
N SER A 104 27.46 19.75 -56.52
CA SER A 104 26.80 18.46 -56.31
C SER A 104 25.66 18.26 -57.31
N ALA A 105 25.68 17.17 -58.08
CA ALA A 105 24.64 16.86 -59.05
C ALA A 105 23.30 16.57 -58.34
N VAL A 106 22.22 17.26 -58.75
CA VAL A 106 20.89 17.14 -58.12
C VAL A 106 20.01 16.25 -58.99
N ARG A 107 19.29 15.31 -58.35
CA ARG A 107 18.28 14.50 -59.04
C ARG A 107 16.90 15.12 -58.90
N THR A 108 16.23 15.29 -60.03
CA THR A 108 14.87 15.84 -60.14
C THR A 108 13.84 14.72 -60.27
N GLY A 109 12.61 14.93 -59.80
CA GLY A 109 11.48 14.03 -60.02
C GLY A 109 10.96 13.34 -58.76
N ALA A 110 9.72 12.85 -58.83
CA ALA A 110 8.97 12.34 -57.68
C ALA A 110 9.55 11.03 -57.09
N GLU A 111 10.36 10.29 -57.84
CA GLU A 111 11.05 9.10 -57.36
C GLU A 111 12.32 9.41 -56.54
N TRP A 112 12.84 10.64 -56.63
CA TRP A 112 14.01 11.12 -55.87
C TRP A 112 13.65 11.99 -54.67
N GLU A 113 12.36 12.17 -54.36
CA GLU A 113 11.90 12.93 -53.19
C GLU A 113 12.63 12.52 -51.90
N PRO A 114 13.22 13.46 -51.14
CA PRO A 114 13.84 13.17 -49.86
C PRO A 114 12.79 12.95 -48.75
N LEU A 115 12.78 11.74 -48.19
CA LEU A 115 12.11 11.35 -46.95
C LEU A 115 12.89 11.81 -45.73
N LEU A 116 12.24 12.42 -44.74
CA LEU A 116 12.85 12.69 -43.43
C LEU A 116 12.59 11.52 -42.46
N LEU A 117 13.61 10.73 -42.14
CA LEU A 117 13.53 9.58 -41.22
C LEU A 117 14.20 9.88 -39.87
N THR A 118 13.72 9.25 -38.80
CA THR A 118 14.35 9.31 -37.48
C THR A 118 15.29 8.13 -37.30
N VAL A 119 16.60 8.35 -37.32
CA VAL A 119 17.60 7.33 -37.02
C VAL A 119 17.85 7.29 -35.52
N VAL A 120 17.74 6.11 -34.92
CA VAL A 120 17.91 5.85 -33.48
C VAL A 120 19.09 4.89 -33.27
N ARG A 121 19.92 5.16 -32.27
CA ARG A 121 21.06 4.33 -31.85
C ARG A 121 21.07 4.16 -30.32
N PRO A 122 21.75 3.14 -29.77
CA PRO A 122 22.18 3.14 -28.37
C PRO A 122 22.99 4.40 -28.01
N SER A 123 23.13 4.66 -26.71
CA SER A 123 24.08 5.63 -26.16
C SER A 123 25.26 4.87 -25.55
N ASP A 124 26.50 5.25 -25.91
CA ASP A 124 27.73 4.63 -25.38
C ASP A 124 28.12 5.17 -24.00
N GLU A 125 27.44 6.22 -23.52
CA GLU A 125 27.59 6.76 -22.17
C GLU A 125 26.88 5.87 -21.15
N GLU A 126 27.63 5.17 -20.30
CA GLU A 126 27.08 4.56 -19.08
C GLU A 126 26.51 5.65 -18.14
N PRO A 127 25.38 5.40 -17.46
CA PRO A 127 24.80 6.35 -16.52
C PRO A 127 25.62 6.39 -15.22
N ASP A 128 26.66 7.23 -15.19
CA ASP A 128 27.43 7.55 -13.98
C ASP A 128 26.58 8.39 -12.99
N ASP A 129 25.91 7.68 -12.08
CA ASP A 129 25.11 8.23 -10.98
C ASP A 129 25.96 8.89 -9.84
N THR A 130 27.27 9.14 -10.02
CA THR A 130 28.20 9.39 -8.88
C THR A 130 28.92 10.74 -8.81
N LEU A 131 28.64 11.73 -9.68
CA LEU A 131 29.32 13.04 -9.65
C LEU A 131 28.39 14.28 -9.62
N GLU A 132 28.59 15.15 -8.62
CA GLU A 132 28.02 16.51 -8.61
C GLU A 132 28.75 17.45 -9.60
N PRO A 133 28.06 18.42 -10.24
CA PRO A 133 28.63 19.23 -11.29
C PRO A 133 29.55 20.36 -10.78
N ILE A 134 30.87 20.18 -10.89
CA ILE A 134 31.86 21.24 -10.69
C ILE A 134 32.08 22.02 -12.00
N PRO A 135 31.89 23.37 -12.02
CA PRO A 135 32.10 24.17 -13.22
C PRO A 135 33.57 24.60 -13.38
N THR A 136 34.28 24.05 -14.37
CA THR A 136 35.58 24.59 -14.83
C THR A 136 35.67 24.66 -16.36
N SER A 137 36.51 25.56 -16.86
CA SER A 137 36.50 26.06 -18.24
C SER A 137 37.68 25.58 -19.11
N SER A 138 37.54 25.83 -20.41
CA SER A 138 38.57 25.97 -21.46
C SER A 138 39.15 24.72 -22.14
N THR A 139 38.62 24.50 -23.37
CA THR A 139 39.40 24.51 -24.62
C THR A 139 40.38 23.37 -24.93
N SER A 140 39.94 22.44 -25.80
CA SER A 140 40.70 22.15 -27.03
C SER A 140 39.76 21.76 -28.19
N THR A 141 40.14 22.13 -29.41
CA THR A 141 39.31 22.09 -30.63
C THR A 141 39.38 20.77 -31.41
N SER A 142 38.23 20.24 -31.84
CA SER A 142 38.06 19.65 -33.18
C SER A 142 36.60 19.72 -33.62
N THR A 143 36.37 19.98 -34.91
CA THR A 143 35.06 20.40 -35.46
C THR A 143 34.27 19.27 -36.12
N THR A 144 33.04 19.03 -35.66
CA THR A 144 31.86 18.74 -36.51
C THR A 144 30.61 19.17 -35.76
N THR A 145 29.82 20.09 -36.32
CA THR A 145 28.61 20.61 -35.68
C THR A 145 27.37 19.78 -36.03
N ALA A 146 26.89 19.00 -35.06
CA ALA A 146 25.51 18.56 -34.99
C ALA A 146 24.82 19.32 -33.85
N GLU A 147 23.64 19.89 -34.09
CA GLU A 147 22.86 20.52 -33.01
C GLU A 147 22.22 19.44 -32.13
N PRO A 148 22.30 19.55 -30.78
CA PRO A 148 21.67 18.58 -29.89
C PRO A 148 20.14 18.74 -29.95
N SER A 149 19.46 17.77 -30.56
CA SER A 149 17.99 17.79 -30.66
C SER A 149 17.32 17.41 -29.34
N ASP A 150 16.22 18.08 -29.02
CA ASP A 150 15.45 18.01 -27.77
C ASP A 150 15.09 16.56 -27.37
N GLY A 151 15.86 16.00 -26.43
CA GLY A 151 15.76 14.62 -25.97
C GLY A 151 15.78 14.54 -24.45
N ALA A 152 14.78 13.89 -23.86
CA ALA A 152 14.70 13.72 -22.41
C ALA A 152 15.90 12.89 -21.88
N PRO A 153 16.64 13.37 -20.86
CA PRO A 153 17.79 12.66 -20.32
C PRO A 153 17.37 11.32 -19.69
N GLY A 154 18.20 10.29 -19.83
CA GLY A 154 17.99 8.98 -19.22
C GLY A 154 17.25 7.93 -20.08
N SER A 155 17.11 8.12 -21.39
CA SER A 155 16.46 7.13 -22.27
C SER A 155 17.37 5.98 -22.76
N GLY A 156 18.69 6.13 -22.68
CA GLY A 156 19.67 5.17 -23.24
C GLY A 156 19.76 5.14 -24.77
N LEU A 157 19.05 6.05 -25.46
CA LEU A 157 18.97 6.10 -26.92
C LEU A 157 19.27 7.51 -27.45
N VAL A 158 20.12 7.60 -28.47
CA VAL A 158 20.36 8.82 -29.24
C VAL A 158 19.43 8.83 -30.47
N ARG A 159 18.75 9.94 -30.72
CA ARG A 159 17.89 10.14 -31.91
C ARG A 159 18.47 11.24 -32.80
N SER A 160 18.41 11.05 -34.13
CA SER A 160 18.84 12.04 -35.12
C SER A 160 17.93 11.99 -36.36
N MET A 161 17.47 13.15 -36.84
CA MET A 161 16.64 13.22 -38.06
C MET A 161 17.52 13.37 -39.30
N GLN A 162 17.31 12.52 -40.32
CA GLN A 162 18.13 12.51 -41.53
C GLN A 162 17.29 12.32 -42.81
N GLY A 163 17.72 12.95 -43.90
CA GLY A 163 17.07 12.87 -45.21
C GLY A 163 17.57 11.69 -46.05
N PHE A 164 16.68 11.02 -46.79
CA PHE A 164 17.05 9.96 -47.74
C PHE A 164 16.11 9.97 -48.95
N ALA A 165 16.64 9.89 -50.17
CA ALA A 165 15.81 9.85 -51.37
C ALA A 165 14.94 8.59 -51.42
N ARG A 166 13.65 8.71 -51.80
CA ARG A 166 12.69 7.59 -51.91
C ARG A 166 13.20 6.40 -52.74
N GLY A 167 14.02 6.68 -53.76
CA GLY A 167 14.66 5.69 -54.64
C GLY A 167 15.97 5.09 -54.14
N ALA A 168 16.48 5.47 -52.96
CA ALA A 168 17.62 4.80 -52.32
C ALA A 168 17.19 3.45 -51.72
N THR A 169 18.09 2.46 -51.71
CA THR A 169 17.83 1.15 -51.09
C THR A 169 18.23 1.15 -49.62
N LEU A 170 17.59 0.30 -48.81
CA LEU A 170 17.89 0.21 -47.39
C LEU A 170 19.36 -0.17 -47.11
N GLY A 171 19.97 -1.00 -47.99
CA GLY A 171 21.40 -1.31 -47.94
C GLY A 171 22.29 -0.08 -48.14
N THR A 172 22.04 0.74 -49.17
CA THR A 172 22.83 1.99 -49.39
C THR A 172 22.68 3.01 -48.27
N ILE A 173 21.58 2.93 -47.51
CA ILE A 173 21.33 3.77 -46.34
C ILE A 173 22.09 3.21 -45.12
N LEU A 174 22.16 1.90 -44.96
CA LEU A 174 22.96 1.26 -43.91
C LEU A 174 24.46 1.55 -44.08
N GLU A 175 24.98 1.42 -45.31
CA GLU A 175 26.36 1.77 -45.67
C GLU A 175 26.72 3.23 -45.37
N ALA A 176 25.73 4.14 -45.37
CA ALA A 176 25.90 5.55 -45.03
C ALA A 176 25.72 5.87 -43.52
N LEU A 177 25.29 4.89 -42.71
CA LEU A 177 24.87 5.10 -41.32
C LEU A 177 25.64 4.31 -40.25
N GLY A 178 26.35 3.24 -40.63
CA GLY A 178 27.07 2.39 -39.68
C GLY A 178 27.85 1.24 -40.33
N PRO A 179 28.49 0.37 -39.53
CA PRO A 179 29.20 -0.80 -40.05
C PRO A 179 28.25 -1.84 -40.66
N GLN A 180 28.75 -2.65 -41.59
CA GLN A 180 27.96 -3.59 -42.41
C GLN A 180 27.23 -4.69 -41.62
N GLU A 181 27.59 -4.93 -40.36
CA GLU A 181 26.99 -5.96 -39.49
C GLU A 181 25.83 -5.43 -38.62
N THR A 182 25.47 -4.14 -38.77
CA THR A 182 24.42 -3.49 -37.98
C THR A 182 23.02 -3.97 -38.35
N LEU A 183 22.21 -4.37 -37.37
CA LEU A 183 20.80 -4.70 -37.55
C LEU A 183 19.96 -3.42 -37.72
N VAL A 184 19.13 -3.37 -38.76
CA VAL A 184 18.17 -2.28 -38.99
C VAL A 184 16.77 -2.74 -38.60
N CYS A 185 16.09 -1.97 -37.75
CA CYS A 185 14.76 -2.30 -37.25
C CYS A 185 13.78 -1.13 -37.43
N ARG A 186 12.54 -1.39 -37.87
CA ARG A 186 11.47 -0.38 -37.94
C ARG A 186 10.65 -0.38 -36.65
N GLU A 187 10.29 0.80 -36.15
CA GLU A 187 9.37 0.92 -35.00
C GLU A 187 7.99 0.29 -35.34
N THR A 188 7.40 -0.45 -34.40
CA THR A 188 6.07 -1.07 -34.57
C THR A 188 5.03 -0.41 -33.65
N SER A 189 4.07 0.28 -34.25
CA SER A 189 2.89 0.78 -33.53
C SER A 189 2.03 -0.40 -33.06
N ARG A 190 1.79 -0.52 -31.76
CA ARG A 190 1.03 -1.64 -31.15
C ARG A 190 -0.35 -1.83 -31.81
N PRO A 191 -0.70 -3.06 -32.26
CA PRO A 191 -2.10 -3.44 -32.40
C PRO A 191 -2.75 -3.46 -31.01
N GLY A 192 -3.90 -2.79 -30.84
CA GLY A 192 -4.73 -2.95 -29.64
C GLY A 192 -5.65 -4.19 -29.74
N PRO A 193 -6.63 -4.35 -28.82
CA PRO A 193 -6.93 -3.50 -27.67
C PRO A 193 -7.11 -4.32 -26.36
N SER A 194 -6.03 -4.62 -25.66
CA SER A 194 -6.06 -5.22 -24.31
C SER A 194 -5.41 -4.28 -23.29
N GLY A 195 -6.24 -3.61 -22.49
CA GLY A 195 -5.82 -2.55 -21.57
C GLY A 195 -5.09 -3.04 -20.32
N GLY A 196 -3.84 -3.46 -20.47
CA GLY A 196 -2.86 -3.48 -19.38
C GLY A 196 -2.22 -2.11 -19.22
N GLU A 197 -2.60 -1.35 -18.19
CA GLU A 197 -1.97 -0.07 -17.88
C GLU A 197 -0.54 -0.28 -17.33
N GLY A 198 0.45 0.35 -17.96
CA GLY A 198 1.84 0.42 -17.48
C GLY A 198 2.84 -0.49 -18.21
N GLY A 199 3.80 0.12 -18.91
CA GLY A 199 4.94 -0.54 -19.56
C GLY A 199 5.44 0.25 -20.77
N GLY A 200 6.58 0.93 -20.61
CA GLY A 200 7.14 1.88 -21.58
C GLY A 200 7.79 1.25 -22.82
N ALA A 201 7.94 -0.08 -22.82
CA ALA A 201 8.64 -0.81 -23.86
C ALA A 201 8.10 -0.56 -25.28
N SER A 202 9.04 -0.29 -26.20
CA SER A 202 8.81 -0.13 -27.63
C SER A 202 9.28 -1.39 -28.38
N GLY A 203 8.49 -1.84 -29.34
CA GLY A 203 8.79 -3.02 -30.16
C GLY A 203 9.27 -2.61 -31.55
N TRP A 204 10.38 -3.17 -32.00
CA TRP A 204 11.05 -2.84 -33.25
C TRP A 204 11.23 -4.12 -34.07
N LYS A 205 10.76 -4.12 -35.31
CA LYS A 205 10.86 -5.30 -36.20
C LYS A 205 12.11 -5.21 -37.07
N VAL A 206 12.96 -6.23 -37.00
CA VAL A 206 14.18 -6.34 -37.82
C VAL A 206 13.80 -6.47 -39.30
N PHE A 207 14.48 -5.73 -40.18
CA PHE A 207 14.34 -5.91 -41.63
C PHE A 207 15.03 -7.21 -42.08
N PRO A 208 14.37 -8.08 -42.86
CA PRO A 208 15.01 -9.28 -43.39
C PRO A 208 16.09 -8.91 -44.43
N PRO A 209 17.14 -9.72 -44.63
CA PRO A 209 18.22 -9.42 -45.59
C PRO A 209 17.75 -9.16 -47.04
N GLN A 210 16.58 -9.69 -47.42
CA GLN A 210 15.95 -9.45 -48.73
C GLN A 210 15.49 -7.99 -48.92
N ASP A 211 15.12 -7.32 -47.83
CA ASP A 211 14.64 -5.93 -47.86
C ASP A 211 15.78 -4.91 -48.02
N MET A 212 17.04 -5.31 -47.81
CA MET A 212 18.20 -4.46 -48.04
C MET A 212 18.37 -4.04 -49.51
N GLN A 213 17.83 -4.82 -50.45
CA GLN A 213 17.85 -4.53 -51.89
C GLN A 213 16.64 -3.72 -52.36
N ARG A 214 15.65 -3.46 -51.48
CA ARG A 214 14.42 -2.73 -51.82
C ARG A 214 14.56 -1.24 -51.54
N THR A 215 13.85 -0.42 -52.32
CA THR A 215 13.84 1.04 -52.11
C THR A 215 13.01 1.46 -50.90
N LEU A 216 13.30 2.63 -50.30
CA LEU A 216 12.44 3.20 -49.23
C LEU A 216 10.96 3.29 -49.65
N ARG A 217 10.71 3.59 -50.92
CA ARG A 217 9.38 3.58 -51.54
C ARG A 217 8.72 2.21 -51.51
N GLU A 218 9.44 1.14 -51.86
CA GLU A 218 8.95 -0.25 -51.81
C GLU A 218 8.73 -0.76 -50.38
N LEU A 219 9.50 -0.25 -49.41
CA LEU A 219 9.32 -0.54 -47.98
C LEU A 219 8.21 0.29 -47.32
N ALA A 220 7.56 1.17 -48.10
CA ALA A 220 6.50 2.08 -47.66
C ALA A 220 6.88 2.89 -46.40
N LEU A 221 8.13 3.37 -46.36
CA LEU A 221 8.62 4.28 -45.32
C LEU A 221 8.14 5.72 -45.61
N LYS A 222 7.87 6.47 -44.54
CA LYS A 222 7.23 7.80 -44.56
C LYS A 222 8.00 8.81 -43.72
N ASP A 223 7.77 10.09 -43.97
CA ASP A 223 8.32 11.17 -43.17
C ASP A 223 7.91 11.03 -41.70
N GLY A 224 8.91 11.02 -40.82
CA GLY A 224 8.75 10.77 -39.38
C GLY A 224 8.91 9.31 -38.94
N ASP A 225 8.92 8.32 -39.85
CA ASP A 225 9.16 6.91 -39.48
C ASP A 225 10.54 6.73 -38.83
N ALA A 226 10.62 5.88 -37.80
CA ALA A 226 11.84 5.63 -37.06
C ALA A 226 12.53 4.30 -37.45
N LEU A 227 13.86 4.37 -37.55
CA LEU A 227 14.77 3.25 -37.79
C LEU A 227 15.76 3.13 -36.62
N LEU A 228 15.70 2.03 -35.88
CA LEU A 228 16.71 1.66 -34.88
C LEU A 228 17.85 0.93 -35.58
N LEU A 229 19.06 1.40 -35.35
CA LEU A 229 20.32 0.73 -35.71
C LEU A 229 20.88 0.09 -34.45
N LEU A 230 21.14 -1.22 -34.50
CA LEU A 230 21.62 -1.99 -33.36
C LEU A 230 22.80 -2.87 -33.79
N GLU A 231 23.98 -2.64 -33.23
CA GLU A 231 25.12 -3.52 -33.47
C GLU A 231 24.98 -4.84 -32.70
N PRO A 232 25.49 -5.99 -33.20
CA PRO A 232 25.21 -7.29 -32.60
C PRO A 232 25.56 -7.42 -31.12
N HIS A 233 26.63 -6.74 -30.66
CA HIS A 233 27.07 -6.75 -29.27
C HIS A 233 26.15 -5.96 -28.32
N ALA A 234 25.34 -5.02 -28.82
CA ALA A 234 24.43 -4.25 -27.98
C ALA A 234 23.26 -5.10 -27.45
N LEU A 235 23.02 -6.28 -28.04
CA LEU A 235 22.05 -7.28 -27.56
C LEU A 235 22.46 -7.95 -26.25
N ASP A 236 23.74 -7.87 -25.85
CA ASP A 236 24.22 -8.40 -24.56
C ASP A 236 23.89 -7.44 -23.39
N SER A 237 23.43 -6.22 -23.68
CA SER A 237 23.05 -5.23 -22.67
C SER A 237 21.60 -5.36 -22.19
N SER A 238 21.35 -5.05 -20.92
CA SER A 238 20.01 -5.21 -20.28
C SER A 238 18.90 -4.25 -20.79
N ILE A 239 19.20 -3.44 -21.80
CA ILE A 239 18.29 -2.47 -22.43
C ILE A 239 17.54 -3.09 -23.64
N PHE A 240 18.13 -4.10 -24.28
CA PHE A 240 17.59 -4.73 -25.48
C PHE A 240 17.27 -6.21 -25.25
N SER A 241 16.25 -6.72 -25.93
CA SER A 241 15.98 -8.16 -25.97
C SER A 241 15.40 -8.57 -27.33
N LEU A 242 15.95 -9.63 -27.92
CA LEU A 242 15.52 -10.15 -29.23
C LEU A 242 14.58 -11.35 -29.04
N SER A 243 13.37 -11.27 -29.61
CA SER A 243 12.38 -12.34 -29.63
C SER A 243 11.93 -12.60 -31.07
N GLY A 244 12.56 -13.58 -31.73
CA GLY A 244 12.33 -13.84 -33.15
C GLY A 244 12.86 -12.69 -34.01
N ASP A 245 11.96 -12.01 -34.72
CA ASP A 245 12.25 -10.84 -35.54
C ASP A 245 11.88 -9.50 -34.87
N ILE A 246 11.60 -9.52 -33.55
CA ILE A 246 11.25 -8.33 -32.77
C ILE A 246 12.32 -8.06 -31.71
N VAL A 247 12.98 -6.90 -31.82
CA VAL A 247 13.76 -6.28 -30.74
C VAL A 247 12.81 -5.49 -29.85
N THR A 248 12.81 -5.79 -28.54
CA THR A 248 12.11 -4.98 -27.54
C THR A 248 13.14 -4.11 -26.83
N VAL A 249 12.89 -2.80 -26.80
CA VAL A 249 13.72 -1.84 -26.03
C VAL A 249 13.00 -1.48 -24.74
N THR A 250 13.64 -1.76 -23.61
CA THR A 250 13.20 -1.36 -22.27
C THR A 250 13.96 -0.12 -21.82
N THR A 251 13.24 0.90 -21.33
CA THR A 251 13.89 2.09 -20.78
C THR A 251 14.67 1.76 -19.50
N PRO A 252 15.65 2.56 -19.07
CA PRO A 252 16.27 2.41 -17.75
C PRO A 252 15.25 2.42 -16.59
N SER A 253 14.15 3.16 -16.74
CA SER A 253 12.99 3.13 -15.83
C SER A 253 12.15 1.84 -15.87
N ASP A 254 12.27 1.02 -16.92
CA ASP A 254 11.69 -0.33 -17.01
C ASP A 254 12.65 -1.43 -16.52
N CYS A 255 13.93 -1.15 -16.20
CA CYS A 255 14.92 -2.16 -15.80
C CYS A 255 14.56 -2.82 -14.45
N ARG A 256 14.27 -4.12 -14.48
CA ARG A 256 13.78 -4.88 -13.31
C ARG A 256 14.93 -5.56 -12.58
N TRP A 257 15.26 -5.04 -11.41
CA TRP A 257 16.28 -5.59 -10.51
C TRP A 257 15.78 -5.66 -9.06
N LEU A 258 16.52 -6.39 -8.22
CA LEU A 258 16.38 -6.43 -6.76
C LEU A 258 17.75 -6.15 -6.14
N GLN A 259 17.83 -5.24 -5.17
CA GLN A 259 19.09 -5.01 -4.46
C GLN A 259 19.23 -6.12 -3.42
N VAL A 260 20.27 -6.94 -3.52
CA VAL A 260 20.53 -7.98 -2.53
C VAL A 260 21.75 -7.58 -1.72
N GLU A 261 21.59 -7.51 -0.39
CA GLU A 261 22.69 -7.28 0.55
C GLU A 261 23.01 -8.55 1.33
N PHE A 262 24.28 -8.93 1.40
CA PHE A 262 24.70 -10.04 2.23
C PHE A 262 24.90 -9.61 3.69
N ARG A 263 24.45 -10.44 4.62
CA ARG A 263 24.62 -10.24 6.07
C ARG A 263 25.19 -11.50 6.70
N GLY A 264 26.42 -11.45 7.18
CA GLY A 264 27.09 -12.59 7.78
C GLY A 264 26.53 -12.96 9.15
N LYS A 265 27.09 -14.03 9.75
CA LYS A 265 26.86 -14.34 11.16
C LYS A 265 27.77 -13.46 12.03
N GLN A 266 27.18 -12.89 13.07
CA GLN A 266 27.65 -11.73 13.82
C GLN A 266 28.84 -12.04 14.78
N ARG A 267 29.95 -12.57 14.24
CA ARG A 267 31.14 -12.92 15.05
C ARG A 267 32.50 -12.66 14.38
N GLU A 268 32.54 -12.21 13.13
CA GLU A 268 33.78 -11.91 12.38
C GLU A 268 33.72 -10.55 11.64
N GLU A 269 32.65 -9.76 11.83
CA GLU A 269 32.40 -8.49 11.10
C GLU A 269 32.92 -7.23 11.86
N GLU A 270 34.13 -7.29 12.43
CA GLU A 270 34.84 -6.09 12.94
C GLU A 270 36.05 -5.66 12.08
N GLU A 271 36.58 -6.50 11.16
CA GLU A 271 37.77 -6.16 10.36
C GLU A 271 37.52 -5.92 8.84
N GLU A 272 36.46 -6.44 8.22
CA GLU A 272 36.08 -6.11 6.82
C GLU A 272 34.74 -5.36 6.74
N GLY A 273 34.77 -4.03 6.93
CA GLY A 273 33.60 -3.13 6.93
C GLY A 273 32.89 -2.92 5.58
N MET A 274 32.88 -3.92 4.69
CA MET A 274 32.37 -3.81 3.31
C MET A 274 31.09 -4.64 3.13
N LYS A 275 29.94 -4.03 3.43
CA LYS A 275 28.60 -4.60 3.17
C LYS A 275 28.44 -4.88 1.67
N ARG A 276 28.60 -6.15 1.27
CA ARG A 276 28.43 -6.58 -0.12
C ARG A 276 26.95 -6.44 -0.53
N ARG A 277 26.69 -5.54 -1.47
CA ARG A 277 25.37 -5.29 -2.06
C ARG A 277 25.48 -5.17 -3.58
N GLY A 278 24.47 -5.66 -4.31
CA GLY A 278 24.45 -5.69 -5.77
C GLY A 278 23.03 -5.61 -6.34
N LYS A 279 22.88 -5.13 -7.58
CA LYS A 279 21.58 -4.97 -8.27
C LYS A 279 21.28 -6.20 -9.13
N VAL A 280 20.75 -7.25 -8.51
CA VAL A 280 20.47 -8.54 -9.19
C VAL A 280 19.35 -8.39 -10.23
N PRO A 281 19.57 -8.69 -11.52
CA PRO A 281 18.52 -8.63 -12.55
C PRO A 281 17.44 -9.69 -12.30
N ALA A 282 16.19 -9.26 -12.13
CA ALA A 282 15.10 -10.10 -11.61
C ALA A 282 13.75 -9.78 -12.25
N ALA A 283 12.95 -10.81 -12.56
CA ALA A 283 11.60 -10.64 -13.10
C ALA A 283 10.52 -11.01 -12.08
N GLY A 284 9.32 -10.45 -12.21
CA GLY A 284 8.20 -10.76 -11.29
C GLY A 284 7.75 -12.23 -11.34
N ASN A 285 8.09 -12.97 -12.40
CA ASN A 285 7.82 -14.39 -12.60
C ASN A 285 9.07 -15.28 -12.45
N MET A 286 10.20 -14.72 -11.99
CA MET A 286 11.42 -15.47 -11.66
C MET A 286 11.25 -16.12 -10.29
N LEU A 287 11.77 -17.34 -10.11
CA LEU A 287 11.77 -18.00 -8.79
C LEU A 287 12.78 -17.34 -7.85
N LEU A 288 12.48 -17.33 -6.55
CA LEU A 288 13.40 -16.74 -5.57
C LEU A 288 14.69 -17.54 -5.38
N SER A 289 14.67 -18.83 -5.67
CA SER A 289 15.88 -19.64 -5.84
C SER A 289 16.80 -19.14 -6.97
N GLU A 290 16.26 -18.72 -8.11
CA GLU A 290 17.04 -18.10 -9.20
C GLU A 290 17.63 -16.74 -8.77
N VAL A 291 16.82 -15.88 -8.12
CA VAL A 291 17.28 -14.59 -7.59
C VAL A 291 18.40 -14.79 -6.56
N LYS A 292 18.27 -15.82 -5.70
CA LYS A 292 19.29 -16.17 -4.71
C LYS A 292 20.58 -16.66 -5.35
N GLN A 293 20.50 -17.52 -6.37
CA GLN A 293 21.68 -18.02 -7.08
C GLN A 293 22.43 -16.86 -7.76
N ARG A 294 21.71 -16.01 -8.51
CA ARG A 294 22.27 -14.79 -9.11
C ARG A 294 22.89 -13.86 -8.08
N ALA A 295 22.30 -13.73 -6.88
CA ALA A 295 22.88 -12.93 -5.80
C ALA A 295 24.18 -13.52 -5.23
N ILE A 296 24.38 -14.83 -5.27
CA ILE A 296 25.63 -15.47 -4.83
C ILE A 296 26.74 -15.25 -5.87
N GLU A 297 26.39 -15.27 -7.16
CA GLU A 297 27.26 -14.96 -8.29
C GLU A 297 27.66 -13.47 -8.29
N GLU A 298 26.68 -12.55 -8.36
CA GLU A 298 26.84 -11.08 -8.41
C GLU A 298 27.61 -10.50 -7.22
N LEU A 299 27.54 -11.12 -6.04
CA LEU A 299 28.24 -10.67 -4.83
C LEU A 299 29.60 -11.39 -4.61
N GLU A 300 30.06 -12.21 -5.55
CA GLU A 300 31.27 -13.03 -5.46
C GLU A 300 31.33 -13.91 -4.20
N LEU A 301 30.19 -14.52 -3.82
CA LEU A 301 30.03 -15.24 -2.56
C LEU A 301 30.20 -16.75 -2.66
N GLU A 302 30.31 -17.33 -3.86
CA GLU A 302 30.44 -18.78 -4.09
C GLU A 302 31.46 -19.46 -3.16
N ASN A 303 32.64 -18.84 -3.01
CA ASN A 303 33.72 -19.37 -2.18
C ASN A 303 33.47 -19.16 -0.67
N LYS A 304 32.80 -18.07 -0.26
CA LYS A 304 32.44 -17.82 1.16
C LYS A 304 31.23 -18.66 1.62
N LEU A 305 30.34 -19.07 0.72
CA LEU A 305 29.10 -19.80 1.01
C LEU A 305 29.12 -21.29 0.61
N LYS A 306 30.30 -21.83 0.29
CA LYS A 306 30.47 -23.21 -0.18
C LYS A 306 30.06 -24.24 0.89
N GLY A 307 28.87 -24.81 0.74
CA GLY A 307 28.27 -25.74 1.71
C GLY A 307 27.50 -25.05 2.85
N VAL A 308 27.25 -23.74 2.75
CA VAL A 308 26.44 -22.97 3.70
C VAL A 308 25.08 -22.69 3.07
N GLU A 309 24.03 -23.35 3.57
CA GLU A 309 22.66 -23.02 3.16
C GLU A 309 22.34 -21.56 3.44
N CYS A 310 21.68 -20.89 2.49
CA CYS A 310 21.29 -19.49 2.58
C CYS A 310 19.84 -19.28 2.16
N CYS A 311 19.24 -18.24 2.72
CA CYS A 311 17.86 -17.82 2.48
C CYS A 311 17.81 -16.32 2.13
N LEU A 312 16.81 -15.92 1.36
CA LEU A 312 16.48 -14.51 1.20
C LEU A 312 15.50 -14.09 2.31
N ARG A 313 15.65 -12.89 2.84
CA ARG A 313 14.75 -12.27 3.82
C ARG A 313 14.37 -10.85 3.38
N GLN A 314 13.13 -10.47 3.66
CA GLN A 314 12.72 -9.06 3.61
C GLN A 314 13.07 -8.38 4.94
N VAL A 315 13.00 -7.04 4.96
CA VAL A 315 13.10 -6.22 6.18
C VAL A 315 11.84 -5.38 6.32
N ASP A 316 11.41 -5.17 7.56
CA ASP A 316 10.22 -4.38 7.89
C ASP A 316 10.51 -2.86 7.87
N ARG A 317 9.67 -2.04 8.53
CA ARG A 317 9.89 -0.60 8.67
C ARG A 317 10.85 -0.21 9.81
N THR A 318 11.15 -1.13 10.73
CA THR A 318 12.04 -0.89 11.88
C THR A 318 13.50 -1.27 11.61
N GLY A 319 13.77 -2.03 10.54
CA GLY A 319 15.10 -2.59 10.24
C GLY A 319 15.26 -4.06 10.68
N THR A 320 14.17 -4.67 11.15
CA THR A 320 14.10 -6.05 11.61
C THR A 320 13.97 -7.02 10.44
N LEU A 321 14.73 -8.11 10.47
CA LEU A 321 14.63 -9.18 9.47
C LEU A 321 13.30 -9.92 9.61
N LEU A 322 12.54 -9.99 8.54
CA LEU A 322 11.34 -10.81 8.44
C LEU A 322 11.70 -12.31 8.29
N PRO A 323 10.71 -13.21 8.39
CA PRO A 323 10.90 -14.62 8.04
C PRO A 323 11.54 -14.81 6.66
N PRO A 324 12.31 -15.90 6.46
CA PRO A 324 12.86 -16.23 5.16
C PRO A 324 11.76 -16.54 4.15
N VAL A 325 11.96 -16.10 2.91
CA VAL A 325 11.02 -16.40 1.82
C VAL A 325 11.29 -17.78 1.23
N TYR A 326 10.23 -18.42 0.75
CA TYR A 326 10.26 -19.72 0.09
C TYR A 326 11.08 -19.66 -1.22
N ASP A 327 11.89 -20.69 -1.48
CA ASP A 327 12.73 -20.80 -2.69
C ASP A 327 11.92 -21.16 -3.96
N ASP A 328 10.77 -21.82 -3.79
CA ASP A 328 9.94 -22.43 -4.83
C ASP A 328 8.75 -21.57 -5.30
N ILE A 329 8.68 -20.31 -4.84
CA ILE A 329 7.68 -19.32 -5.30
C ILE A 329 8.34 -18.18 -6.10
N THR A 330 7.56 -17.50 -6.94
CA THR A 330 8.06 -16.34 -7.71
C THR A 330 8.14 -15.07 -6.87
N VAL A 331 8.96 -14.11 -7.32
CA VAL A 331 9.07 -12.75 -6.74
C VAL A 331 7.68 -12.11 -6.52
N ARG A 332 6.75 -12.26 -7.47
CA ARG A 332 5.39 -11.71 -7.37
C ARG A 332 4.54 -12.43 -6.31
N GLU A 333 4.64 -13.75 -6.22
CA GLU A 333 3.84 -14.55 -5.27
C GLU A 333 4.30 -14.32 -3.83
N ALA A 334 5.59 -14.07 -3.61
CA ALA A 334 6.14 -13.61 -2.34
C ALA A 334 5.76 -12.17 -1.95
N GLY A 335 5.00 -11.46 -2.79
CA GLY A 335 4.63 -10.06 -2.60
C GLY A 335 5.80 -9.07 -2.74
N ILE A 336 6.98 -9.54 -3.16
CA ILE A 336 8.18 -8.71 -3.29
C ILE A 336 8.00 -7.76 -4.48
N ARG A 337 8.29 -6.48 -4.24
CA ARG A 337 8.32 -5.47 -5.31
C ARG A 337 9.71 -5.43 -5.93
N LEU A 338 9.77 -5.24 -7.23
CA LEU A 338 11.03 -4.95 -7.92
C LEU A 338 11.53 -3.56 -7.50
N MET A 339 12.84 -3.32 -7.61
CA MET A 339 13.54 -2.14 -7.09
C MET A 339 13.44 -1.98 -5.55
N THR A 340 13.24 -3.08 -4.81
CA THR A 340 13.41 -3.11 -3.34
C THR A 340 14.57 -3.99 -2.89
N THR A 341 14.97 -3.82 -1.63
CA THR A 341 16.08 -4.56 -1.01
C THR A 341 15.64 -5.90 -0.43
N LEU A 342 16.45 -6.94 -0.64
CA LEU A 342 16.41 -8.23 0.05
C LEU A 342 17.74 -8.48 0.76
N PHE A 343 17.72 -9.30 1.81
CA PHE A 343 18.92 -9.70 2.55
C PHE A 343 19.21 -11.18 2.33
N LEU A 344 20.42 -11.49 1.86
CA LEU A 344 20.93 -12.85 1.77
C LEU A 344 21.54 -13.23 3.13
N CYS A 345 20.91 -14.20 3.81
CA CYS A 345 21.22 -14.57 5.18
C CYS A 345 21.58 -16.06 5.29
N PRO A 346 22.63 -16.44 6.05
CA PRO A 346 22.96 -17.84 6.34
C PRO A 346 21.85 -18.56 7.11
N GLY A 347 21.42 -19.70 6.59
CA GLY A 347 20.33 -20.56 7.09
C GLY A 347 19.46 -21.09 5.93
N PRO A 348 18.83 -22.27 6.09
CA PRO A 348 17.94 -22.82 5.06
C PRO A 348 16.74 -21.91 4.76
N ALA A 349 16.31 -21.90 3.50
CA ALA A 349 14.99 -21.42 3.12
C ALA A 349 13.93 -22.51 3.42
N PRO A 350 12.71 -22.14 3.85
CA PRO A 350 11.63 -23.10 4.01
C PRO A 350 11.17 -23.60 2.64
N LYS A 351 10.75 -24.87 2.57
CA LYS A 351 10.03 -25.47 1.44
C LYS A 351 8.54 -25.20 1.57
N SER A 352 7.77 -25.29 0.49
CA SER A 352 6.32 -25.04 0.48
C SER A 352 5.46 -25.77 1.53
N THR A 353 5.89 -26.90 2.11
CA THR A 353 5.19 -27.57 3.24
C THR A 353 5.68 -27.14 4.63
N GLN A 354 6.61 -26.19 4.72
CA GLN A 354 7.30 -25.85 5.96
C GLN A 354 6.95 -24.44 6.47
N LEU A 355 6.91 -24.32 7.79
CA LEU A 355 6.70 -23.09 8.53
C LEU A 355 8.01 -22.69 9.20
N PHE A 356 8.47 -21.48 8.92
CA PHE A 356 9.42 -20.77 9.79
C PHE A 356 8.63 -20.17 10.96
N LEU A 357 9.05 -20.44 12.19
CA LEU A 357 8.42 -19.97 13.43
C LEU A 357 9.46 -19.30 14.33
N TYR A 358 9.06 -18.27 15.05
CA TYR A 358 9.81 -17.70 16.17
C TYR A 358 9.36 -18.34 17.48
N PHE A 359 10.24 -18.48 18.47
CA PHE A 359 9.82 -18.87 19.82
C PHE A 359 10.72 -18.35 20.94
N THR A 360 10.16 -18.27 22.15
CA THR A 360 10.87 -17.92 23.40
C THR A 360 10.65 -18.96 24.49
N VAL A 361 11.50 -18.94 25.53
CA VAL A 361 11.36 -19.77 26.74
C VAL A 361 10.93 -18.92 27.92
N GLY A 362 9.88 -19.35 28.63
CA GLY A 362 9.37 -18.66 29.82
C GLY A 362 8.43 -17.49 29.50
N SER A 363 7.98 -16.78 30.54
CA SER A 363 7.13 -15.60 30.38
C SER A 363 7.96 -14.31 30.25
N VAL A 364 7.47 -13.39 29.43
CA VAL A 364 7.84 -11.97 29.45
C VAL A 364 7.64 -11.42 30.89
N PRO A 365 8.51 -10.53 31.41
CA PRO A 365 9.63 -9.85 30.78
C PRO A 365 11.01 -10.46 31.13
N SER A 366 11.10 -11.79 31.32
CA SER A 366 12.41 -12.42 31.43
C SER A 366 13.18 -12.30 30.11
N ALA A 367 14.49 -12.08 30.16
CA ALA A 367 15.35 -11.87 28.98
C ALA A 367 15.64 -13.19 28.24
N GLY A 368 14.59 -13.89 27.82
CA GLY A 368 14.67 -15.09 27.00
C GLY A 368 15.29 -14.79 25.64
N GLN A 369 16.10 -15.72 25.14
CA GLN A 369 16.64 -15.63 23.80
C GLN A 369 15.52 -15.87 22.77
N ASP A 370 15.23 -14.89 21.92
CA ASP A 370 14.41 -15.10 20.73
C ASP A 370 15.11 -16.14 19.83
N MET A 371 14.45 -17.28 19.64
CA MET A 371 14.90 -18.37 18.77
C MET A 371 14.01 -18.49 17.53
N ASP A 372 14.53 -19.14 16.50
CA ASP A 372 13.77 -19.54 15.31
C ASP A 372 13.68 -21.07 15.17
N ILE A 373 12.80 -21.59 14.33
CA ILE A 373 12.84 -22.97 13.85
C ILE A 373 12.13 -23.09 12.50
N ILE A 374 12.54 -24.07 11.68
CA ILE A 374 11.77 -24.50 10.50
C ILE A 374 11.22 -25.89 10.79
N VAL A 375 9.90 -26.04 10.70
CA VAL A 375 9.14 -27.27 10.95
C VAL A 375 8.19 -27.55 9.78
N ASP A 376 7.72 -28.78 9.61
CA ASP A 376 6.70 -29.08 8.59
C ASP A 376 5.28 -28.78 9.14
N GLU A 377 4.39 -28.23 8.30
CA GLU A 377 3.03 -27.83 8.69
C GLU A 377 2.12 -29.00 9.10
N THR A 378 2.53 -30.22 8.73
CA THR A 378 1.82 -31.46 9.05
C THR A 378 2.17 -32.03 10.42
N LEU A 379 3.25 -31.55 11.07
CA LEU A 379 3.58 -31.95 12.45
C LEU A 379 2.44 -31.60 13.41
N THR A 380 2.30 -32.40 14.46
CA THR A 380 1.45 -32.07 15.59
C THR A 380 2.05 -30.98 16.47
N VAL A 381 1.20 -30.30 17.27
CA VAL A 381 1.65 -29.37 18.32
C VAL A 381 2.68 -30.02 19.25
N LYS A 382 2.51 -31.31 19.58
CA LYS A 382 3.44 -32.08 20.43
C LYS A 382 4.79 -32.36 19.76
N GLU A 383 4.81 -32.70 18.47
CA GLU A 383 6.06 -32.90 17.72
C GLU A 383 6.82 -31.59 17.53
N CYS A 384 6.11 -30.49 17.26
CA CYS A 384 6.70 -29.15 17.19
C CYS A 384 7.26 -28.70 18.55
N LEU A 385 6.53 -28.90 19.65
CA LEU A 385 7.03 -28.71 21.01
C LEU A 385 8.31 -29.51 21.27
N THR A 386 8.35 -30.77 20.84
CA THR A 386 9.52 -31.65 21.02
C THR A 386 10.76 -31.10 20.29
N GLU A 387 10.62 -30.66 19.03
CA GLU A 387 11.73 -30.06 18.28
C GLU A 387 12.13 -28.67 18.82
N MET A 388 11.18 -27.87 19.35
CA MET A 388 11.49 -26.60 20.01
C MET A 388 12.25 -26.79 21.34
N LEU A 389 11.83 -27.74 22.19
CA LEU A 389 12.55 -28.08 23.44
C LEU A 389 13.98 -28.56 23.14
N LYS A 390 14.11 -29.47 22.16
CA LYS A 390 15.39 -29.97 21.65
C LYS A 390 16.30 -28.87 21.09
N LYS A 391 15.75 -27.86 20.40
CA LYS A 391 16.54 -26.69 19.93
C LYS A 391 16.90 -25.73 21.06
N ALA A 392 16.07 -25.63 22.11
CA ALA A 392 16.34 -24.85 23.31
C ALA A 392 17.29 -25.53 24.32
N GLY A 393 17.58 -26.83 24.15
CA GLY A 393 18.34 -27.63 25.12
C GLY A 393 17.58 -27.95 26.40
N LEU A 394 16.24 -28.04 26.32
CA LEU A 394 15.35 -28.30 27.45
C LEU A 394 14.91 -29.77 27.48
N GLU A 395 14.74 -30.32 28.69
CA GLU A 395 14.33 -31.70 28.94
C GLU A 395 13.03 -31.79 29.77
N GLY A 396 12.42 -32.98 29.78
CA GLY A 396 11.23 -33.32 30.57
C GLY A 396 9.89 -33.11 29.86
N ASP A 397 8.84 -33.75 30.38
CA ASP A 397 7.50 -33.78 29.77
C ASP A 397 6.57 -32.64 30.22
N ALA A 398 7.01 -31.80 31.16
CA ALA A 398 6.21 -30.76 31.81
C ALA A 398 6.31 -29.41 31.09
N TRP A 399 5.99 -29.38 29.80
CA TRP A 399 6.02 -28.19 28.94
C TRP A 399 4.80 -28.10 28.04
N HIS A 400 4.46 -26.89 27.61
CA HIS A 400 3.41 -26.62 26.64
C HIS A 400 3.71 -25.37 25.80
N LEU A 401 3.03 -25.24 24.65
CA LEU A 401 3.13 -24.07 23.77
C LEU A 401 1.94 -23.12 23.99
N ASN A 402 2.23 -21.83 24.08
CA ASN A 402 1.25 -20.75 23.93
C ASN A 402 1.54 -19.99 22.64
N ARG A 403 0.52 -19.40 22.02
CA ARG A 403 0.71 -18.39 20.97
C ARG A 403 1.06 -17.05 21.61
N MET A 404 1.87 -16.24 20.95
CA MET A 404 2.05 -14.83 21.31
C MET A 404 0.95 -14.00 20.64
N ASN A 405 0.36 -13.06 21.38
CA ASN A 405 -0.60 -12.11 20.81
C ASN A 405 0.13 -10.96 20.08
N TRP A 406 -0.62 -10.16 19.31
CA TRP A 406 -0.07 -9.02 18.55
C TRP A 406 0.50 -7.88 19.44
N ASP A 407 0.14 -7.85 20.72
CA ASP A 407 0.66 -6.96 21.76
C ASP A 407 1.90 -7.53 22.49
N ASP A 408 2.51 -8.61 21.98
CA ASP A 408 3.57 -9.40 22.64
C ASP A 408 3.19 -10.01 24.02
N GLU A 409 1.92 -9.97 24.42
CA GLU A 409 1.39 -10.71 25.58
C GLU A 409 1.25 -12.22 25.29
N VAL A 410 1.27 -13.03 26.37
CA VAL A 410 1.01 -14.49 26.30
C VAL A 410 -0.46 -14.73 25.93
N GLY A 411 -0.70 -15.30 24.76
CA GLY A 411 -2.03 -15.50 24.18
C GLY A 411 -2.59 -16.91 24.36
N GLU A 412 -3.17 -17.45 23.29
CA GLU A 412 -3.91 -18.72 23.32
C GLU A 412 -3.02 -19.94 23.65
N LEU A 413 -3.42 -20.70 24.67
CA LEU A 413 -2.80 -21.96 25.07
C LEU A 413 -3.16 -23.09 24.09
N LEU A 414 -2.16 -23.74 23.49
CA LEU A 414 -2.35 -24.78 22.49
C LEU A 414 -2.70 -26.14 23.12
N MET A 415 -3.96 -26.26 23.57
CA MET A 415 -4.49 -27.44 24.28
C MET A 415 -4.54 -28.73 23.43
N GLU A 416 -4.68 -28.64 22.11
CA GLU A 416 -4.79 -29.82 21.24
C GLU A 416 -3.42 -30.35 20.79
N GLU A 417 -2.69 -31.01 21.70
CA GLU A 417 -1.37 -31.62 21.44
C GLU A 417 -1.27 -32.40 20.12
N ASN A 418 -2.35 -33.09 19.73
CA ASN A 418 -2.42 -33.98 18.57
C ASN A 418 -3.03 -33.30 17.32
N ALA A 419 -3.35 -32.01 17.37
CA ALA A 419 -3.71 -31.24 16.18
C ALA A 419 -2.45 -30.88 15.38
N THR A 420 -2.55 -30.83 14.05
CA THR A 420 -1.46 -30.37 13.19
C THR A 420 -1.30 -28.85 13.31
N LEU A 421 -0.11 -28.30 13.04
CA LEU A 421 0.14 -26.84 13.12
C LEU A 421 -0.86 -26.04 12.27
N SER A 422 -1.13 -26.54 11.06
CA SER A 422 -2.19 -26.06 10.16
C SER A 422 -3.60 -26.05 10.78
N LYS A 423 -3.98 -27.06 11.58
CA LYS A 423 -5.27 -27.10 12.30
C LYS A 423 -5.30 -26.19 13.52
N ALA A 424 -4.17 -26.05 14.22
CA ALA A 424 -3.94 -25.08 15.28
C ALA A 424 -3.87 -23.62 14.75
N ARG A 425 -4.00 -23.42 13.43
CA ARG A 425 -3.94 -22.13 12.72
C ARG A 425 -2.61 -21.40 12.92
N ILE A 426 -1.53 -22.14 13.13
CA ILE A 426 -0.18 -21.59 13.24
C ILE A 426 0.32 -21.31 11.82
N SER A 427 0.81 -20.10 11.59
CA SER A 427 1.18 -19.59 10.27
C SER A 427 2.68 -19.33 10.14
N HIS A 428 3.17 -19.21 8.90
CA HIS A 428 4.56 -18.88 8.61
C HIS A 428 4.92 -17.48 9.14
N GLY A 429 5.83 -17.42 10.12
CA GLY A 429 6.24 -16.21 10.82
C GLY A 429 5.61 -16.01 12.20
N ASP A 430 4.73 -16.90 12.67
CA ASP A 430 4.15 -16.82 14.02
C ASP A 430 5.23 -16.92 15.11
N LYS A 431 4.96 -16.25 16.25
CA LYS A 431 5.77 -16.35 17.48
C LYS A 431 5.04 -17.18 18.54
N LEU A 432 5.72 -18.19 19.09
CA LEU A 432 5.21 -19.09 20.13
C LEU A 432 6.03 -18.97 21.42
N ILE A 433 5.48 -19.46 22.53
CA ILE A 433 6.10 -19.37 23.86
C ILE A 433 6.12 -20.76 24.50
N LEU A 434 7.32 -21.26 24.79
CA LEU A 434 7.55 -22.46 25.60
C LEU A 434 7.33 -22.14 27.07
N SER A 435 6.30 -22.72 27.67
CA SER A 435 5.91 -22.50 29.05
C SER A 435 5.96 -23.79 29.86
N ALA A 436 6.49 -23.70 31.08
CA ALA A 436 6.61 -24.85 31.99
C ALA A 436 5.27 -25.19 32.66
N GLY A 437 5.09 -26.48 32.95
CA GLY A 437 3.87 -27.06 33.53
C GLY A 437 3.09 -27.92 32.53
N LEU A 438 2.28 -28.83 33.06
CA LEU A 438 1.40 -29.70 32.27
C LEU A 438 0.17 -28.94 31.76
N LEU A 439 -0.38 -29.40 30.63
CA LEU A 439 -1.71 -28.99 30.16
C LEU A 439 -2.79 -29.55 31.11
N PRO A 440 -3.88 -28.80 31.39
CA PRO A 440 -5.07 -29.34 32.05
C PRO A 440 -5.61 -30.57 31.30
N PRO A 441 -6.10 -31.61 31.99
CA PRO A 441 -6.67 -32.79 31.34
C PRO A 441 -7.84 -32.41 30.42
N LYS A 442 -8.06 -33.18 29.34
CA LYS A 442 -9.13 -32.87 28.37
C LYS A 442 -10.51 -32.78 29.06
N GLY A 443 -11.16 -31.64 28.91
CA GLY A 443 -12.42 -31.31 29.60
C GLY A 443 -12.24 -30.50 30.89
N TYR A 444 -11.02 -30.11 31.26
CA TYR A 444 -10.75 -29.17 32.35
C TYR A 444 -10.44 -27.77 31.81
N LEU A 445 -10.83 -26.76 32.59
CA LEU A 445 -10.66 -25.34 32.37
C LEU A 445 -9.71 -24.79 33.43
N LYS A 446 -8.67 -24.08 33.01
CA LYS A 446 -7.81 -23.26 33.85
C LYS A 446 -8.35 -21.84 33.84
N ILE A 447 -8.77 -21.32 35.00
CA ILE A 447 -9.50 -20.06 35.13
C ILE A 447 -8.72 -19.10 36.02
N SER A 448 -8.53 -17.85 35.57
CA SER A 448 -7.97 -16.76 36.38
C SER A 448 -9.07 -16.15 37.25
N VAL A 449 -8.82 -16.06 38.56
CA VAL A 449 -9.80 -15.58 39.54
C VAL A 449 -9.34 -14.23 40.09
N TRP A 450 -10.18 -13.22 39.88
CA TRP A 450 -10.04 -11.87 40.39
C TRP A 450 -11.09 -11.61 41.49
N ARG A 451 -10.84 -10.63 42.35
CA ARG A 451 -11.78 -10.16 43.39
C ARG A 451 -12.12 -8.69 43.14
N TYR A 452 -13.42 -8.37 43.18
CA TYR A 452 -13.91 -7.00 43.23
C TYR A 452 -13.74 -6.45 44.66
N VAL A 453 -13.11 -5.30 44.79
CA VAL A 453 -13.01 -4.52 46.03
C VAL A 453 -13.67 -3.18 45.79
N ASP A 454 -14.70 -2.84 46.55
CA ASP A 454 -15.30 -1.51 46.52
C ASP A 454 -14.53 -0.59 47.47
N LEU A 455 -13.87 0.44 46.94
CA LEU A 455 -12.99 1.29 47.74
C LEU A 455 -13.79 2.20 48.70
N ARG A 456 -15.10 2.38 48.43
CA ARG A 456 -16.02 3.17 49.26
C ARG A 456 -16.48 2.46 50.53
N GLU A 457 -16.33 1.13 50.59
CA GLU A 457 -16.61 0.31 51.78
C GLU A 457 -15.34 0.03 52.61
N SER A 458 -14.17 0.49 52.15
CA SER A 458 -12.92 0.36 52.89
C SER A 458 -12.84 1.39 54.03
N PRO A 459 -12.62 0.98 55.30
CA PRO A 459 -12.43 1.93 56.40
C PRO A 459 -11.16 2.79 56.24
N VAL A 460 -10.23 2.40 55.37
CA VAL A 460 -8.99 3.15 55.04
C VAL A 460 -9.28 4.38 54.17
N ALA A 461 -10.44 4.44 53.50
CA ALA A 461 -10.82 5.57 52.66
C ALA A 461 -10.93 6.91 53.45
N MET A 462 -11.10 6.84 54.77
CA MET A 462 -11.21 8.02 55.64
C MET A 462 -9.84 8.57 56.13
N GLU A 463 -8.72 7.91 55.81
CA GLU A 463 -7.36 8.33 56.21
C GLU A 463 -6.45 8.72 55.04
N MET A 464 -6.79 8.36 53.80
CA MET A 464 -5.95 8.64 52.62
C MET A 464 -6.07 10.07 52.05
N GLU A 465 -6.96 10.92 52.58
CA GLU A 465 -7.19 12.28 52.06
C GLU A 465 -6.15 13.34 52.47
N VAL A 466 -5.09 12.96 53.22
CA VAL A 466 -4.15 13.93 53.83
C VAL A 466 -2.69 13.79 53.37
N ASN A 467 -2.21 12.59 53.05
CA ASN A 467 -0.76 12.33 52.85
C ASN A 467 -0.36 12.01 51.40
N HIS A 468 -0.23 13.05 50.58
CA HIS A 468 0.52 12.97 49.32
C HIS A 468 2.04 12.92 49.57
N THR A 469 2.56 11.75 49.96
CA THR A 469 4.02 11.50 50.05
C THR A 469 4.38 10.12 49.49
N THR A 470 5.42 10.08 48.65
CA THR A 470 5.78 8.92 47.83
C THR A 470 6.73 7.97 48.57
N GLU A 471 6.20 6.94 49.22
CA GLU A 471 7.00 5.77 49.65
C GLU A 471 6.42 4.47 49.08
N ARG A 472 7.01 4.02 47.97
CA ARG A 472 6.69 2.74 47.31
C ARG A 472 7.47 1.62 48.00
N ALA A 473 6.87 1.00 49.01
CA ALA A 473 7.41 -0.22 49.62
C ALA A 473 7.36 -1.39 48.61
N GLU A 474 8.50 -2.01 48.32
CA GLU A 474 8.59 -3.13 47.38
C GLU A 474 8.23 -4.46 48.07
N SER A 475 6.95 -4.83 48.04
CA SER A 475 6.49 -6.11 48.59
C SER A 475 5.46 -6.79 47.68
N GLN A 476 5.98 -7.65 46.78
CA GLN A 476 5.26 -8.53 45.84
C GLN A 476 4.37 -7.82 44.79
N ALA A 477 4.64 -8.11 43.52
CA ALA A 477 3.85 -7.61 42.39
C ALA A 477 2.53 -8.38 42.27
N GLN A 478 1.54 -8.00 43.08
CA GLN A 478 0.16 -8.40 42.87
C GLN A 478 -0.40 -7.61 41.68
N ASP A 479 -0.93 -8.27 40.65
CA ASP A 479 -1.63 -7.56 39.57
C ASP A 479 -2.89 -6.88 40.12
N VAL A 480 -2.88 -5.55 40.04
CA VAL A 480 -3.95 -4.64 40.50
C VAL A 480 -4.44 -3.84 39.30
N ILE A 481 -5.74 -3.92 39.04
CA ILE A 481 -6.40 -3.15 37.97
C ILE A 481 -7.37 -2.18 38.63
N SER A 482 -7.06 -0.88 38.56
CA SER A 482 -7.95 0.17 39.07
C SER A 482 -9.12 0.39 38.12
N ALA A 483 -10.35 0.17 38.58
CA ALA A 483 -11.55 0.55 37.85
C ALA A 483 -11.94 1.98 38.25
N GLU A 484 -11.11 2.93 37.84
CA GLU A 484 -11.10 4.36 38.24
C GLU A 484 -12.52 4.99 38.25
N TRP A 485 -13.32 4.68 37.23
CA TRP A 485 -14.67 5.22 37.00
C TRP A 485 -15.77 4.66 37.92
N LEU A 486 -15.48 3.65 38.75
CA LEU A 486 -16.45 3.03 39.66
C LEU A 486 -16.09 3.15 41.14
N GLY A 487 -14.92 3.70 41.48
CA GLY A 487 -14.40 3.67 42.85
C GLY A 487 -14.10 2.24 43.33
N ALA A 488 -13.63 1.38 42.43
CA ALA A 488 -13.43 -0.04 42.68
C ALA A 488 -12.09 -0.54 42.12
N GLU A 489 -11.62 -1.65 42.64
CA GLU A 489 -10.34 -2.27 42.30
C GLU A 489 -10.54 -3.76 42.02
N LEU A 490 -9.86 -4.29 41.00
CA LEU A 490 -9.78 -5.73 40.74
C LEU A 490 -8.40 -6.24 41.14
N ARG A 491 -8.36 -7.17 42.11
CA ARG A 491 -7.13 -7.82 42.59
C ARG A 491 -7.09 -9.27 42.13
N ILE A 492 -5.96 -9.75 41.61
CA ILE A 492 -5.81 -11.18 41.31
C ILE A 492 -5.79 -12.00 42.62
N VAL A 493 -6.58 -13.07 42.67
CA VAL A 493 -6.73 -13.98 43.82
C VAL A 493 -5.92 -15.25 43.61
N GLY A 494 -5.86 -15.74 42.37
CA GLY A 494 -5.16 -16.95 41.98
C GLY A 494 -5.68 -17.54 40.68
N LYS A 495 -5.34 -18.81 40.44
CA LYS A 495 -5.83 -19.61 39.31
C LYS A 495 -6.37 -20.94 39.83
N ILE A 496 -7.44 -21.44 39.22
CA ILE A 496 -8.07 -22.73 39.57
C ILE A 496 -8.17 -23.62 38.33
N GLU A 497 -8.24 -24.93 38.55
CA GLU A 497 -8.46 -25.94 37.51
C GLU A 497 -9.71 -26.74 37.87
N ILE A 498 -10.70 -26.75 36.97
CA ILE A 498 -12.05 -27.31 37.19
C ILE A 498 -12.59 -27.96 35.92
N THR A 499 -13.42 -28.99 36.01
CA THR A 499 -14.04 -29.60 34.82
C THR A 499 -15.08 -28.67 34.17
N GLU A 500 -15.15 -28.63 32.83
CA GLU A 500 -16.10 -27.81 32.07
C GLU A 500 -17.57 -28.18 32.36
N GLU A 501 -17.79 -29.42 32.81
CA GLU A 501 -19.12 -29.93 33.18
C GLU A 501 -19.46 -29.72 34.66
N ALA A 502 -18.54 -29.17 35.46
CA ALA A 502 -18.83 -28.71 36.83
C ALA A 502 -19.86 -27.58 36.79
N SER A 503 -20.65 -27.46 37.86
CA SER A 503 -21.64 -26.39 38.01
C SER A 503 -21.01 -25.05 38.41
N LEU A 504 -21.79 -23.97 38.30
CA LEU A 504 -21.42 -22.67 38.85
C LEU A 504 -21.31 -22.70 40.39
N ASP A 505 -22.03 -23.60 41.06
CA ASP A 505 -21.91 -23.80 42.51
C ASP A 505 -20.59 -24.50 42.89
N ASP A 506 -20.16 -25.50 42.11
CA ASP A 506 -18.85 -26.13 42.25
C ASP A 506 -17.72 -25.11 42.03
N LEU A 507 -17.85 -24.25 41.02
CA LEU A 507 -16.92 -23.15 40.75
C LEU A 507 -16.82 -22.18 41.93
N LYS A 508 -17.97 -21.70 42.45
CA LYS A 508 -18.00 -20.83 43.64
C LYS A 508 -17.37 -21.52 44.85
N THR A 509 -17.66 -22.80 45.07
CA THR A 509 -17.12 -23.61 46.17
C THR A 509 -15.59 -23.73 46.07
N GLN A 510 -15.05 -24.01 44.89
CA GLN A 510 -13.60 -24.07 44.67
C GLN A 510 -12.93 -22.70 44.75
N VAL A 511 -13.61 -21.61 44.35
CA VAL A 511 -13.08 -20.25 44.52
C VAL A 511 -12.95 -19.88 46.00
N ILE A 512 -13.89 -20.26 46.87
CA ILE A 512 -13.84 -19.97 48.32
C ILE A 512 -12.61 -20.61 49.00
N THR A 513 -12.04 -21.70 48.47
CA THR A 513 -10.84 -22.33 49.05
C THR A 513 -9.52 -21.67 48.62
N LEU A 514 -9.54 -20.64 47.76
CA LEU A 514 -8.34 -19.88 47.42
C LEU A 514 -7.82 -19.09 48.63
N PRO A 515 -6.51 -19.11 48.95
CA PRO A 515 -5.96 -18.49 50.16
C PRO A 515 -6.37 -17.02 50.35
N ALA A 516 -6.31 -16.19 49.30
CA ALA A 516 -6.66 -14.77 49.35
C ALA A 516 -8.18 -14.47 49.47
N LEU A 517 -9.02 -15.49 49.66
CA LEU A 517 -10.44 -15.36 50.02
C LEU A 517 -10.76 -15.92 51.42
N LEU A 518 -9.84 -16.66 52.06
CA LEU A 518 -10.03 -17.18 53.42
C LEU A 518 -10.18 -16.05 54.45
N ASP A 519 -9.34 -15.01 54.34
CA ASP A 519 -9.35 -13.81 55.20
C ASP A 519 -10.63 -12.98 55.07
N VAL A 520 -11.47 -13.27 54.08
CA VAL A 520 -12.68 -12.50 53.74
C VAL A 520 -13.95 -13.08 54.39
N CYS A 521 -13.85 -14.26 54.99
CA CYS A 521 -14.94 -14.94 55.70
C CYS A 521 -16.23 -15.08 54.87
N VAL A 522 -16.12 -15.62 53.66
CA VAL A 522 -17.27 -15.95 52.81
C VAL A 522 -17.94 -17.23 53.34
N PRO A 523 -19.18 -17.20 53.87
CA PRO A 523 -19.72 -18.33 54.62
C PRO A 523 -20.28 -19.45 53.74
N MET A 524 -20.80 -19.13 52.54
CA MET A 524 -21.34 -20.10 51.58
C MET A 524 -21.22 -19.59 50.12
N PRO A 525 -21.23 -20.47 49.10
CA PRO A 525 -21.28 -20.11 47.67
C PRO A 525 -22.36 -19.08 47.29
N ALA A 526 -23.50 -19.07 47.99
CA ALA A 526 -24.60 -18.12 47.76
C ALA A 526 -24.23 -16.65 48.09
N PHE A 527 -23.14 -16.40 48.82
CA PHE A 527 -22.62 -15.05 49.11
C PHE A 527 -21.58 -14.57 48.07
N LEU A 528 -21.33 -15.34 47.00
CA LEU A 528 -20.51 -14.90 45.85
C LEU A 528 -21.37 -14.66 44.61
N ARG A 529 -21.25 -13.46 44.05
CA ARG A 529 -21.63 -13.16 42.67
C ARG A 529 -20.40 -13.32 41.78
N VAL A 530 -20.51 -14.11 40.72
CA VAL A 530 -19.43 -14.35 39.76
C VAL A 530 -19.69 -13.58 38.47
N TRP A 531 -18.79 -12.66 38.15
CA TRP A 531 -18.75 -11.94 36.89
C TRP A 531 -17.75 -12.62 35.95
N GLN A 532 -18.11 -12.74 34.67
CA GLN A 532 -17.15 -12.95 33.60
C GLN A 532 -16.53 -11.60 33.22
N LEU A 533 -15.20 -11.54 33.13
CA LEU A 533 -14.50 -10.33 32.68
C LEU A 533 -14.46 -10.28 31.14
N GLU A 534 -14.58 -9.07 30.61
CA GLU A 534 -14.46 -8.72 29.19
C GLU A 534 -13.52 -7.50 29.13
N ASP A 535 -12.38 -7.60 28.42
CA ASP A 535 -11.34 -6.54 28.36
C ASP A 535 -10.92 -5.98 29.75
N ARG A 536 -10.69 -6.89 30.71
CA ARG A 536 -10.40 -6.61 32.13
C ARG A 536 -11.49 -5.78 32.86
N LYS A 537 -12.69 -5.63 32.29
CA LYS A 537 -13.87 -4.96 32.89
C LYS A 537 -14.95 -5.97 33.27
N LEU A 538 -15.86 -5.59 34.16
CA LEU A 538 -17.03 -6.42 34.51
C LEU A 538 -17.97 -6.57 33.29
N GLY A 539 -17.98 -7.76 32.68
CA GLY A 539 -18.74 -8.04 31.45
C GLY A 539 -20.20 -8.43 31.72
N LYS A 540 -20.38 -9.58 32.37
CA LYS A 540 -21.66 -10.30 32.52
C LYS A 540 -21.69 -11.13 33.81
N ILE A 541 -22.82 -11.18 34.52
CA ILE A 541 -22.99 -12.08 35.69
C ILE A 541 -23.32 -13.51 35.24
N LEU A 542 -22.61 -14.50 35.77
CA LEU A 542 -22.92 -15.93 35.63
C LEU A 542 -24.09 -16.31 36.57
N ARG A 543 -25.09 -17.04 36.05
CA ARG A 543 -26.39 -17.26 36.71
C ARG A 543 -26.87 -18.70 36.70
N GLY A 544 -27.65 -19.07 37.72
CA GLY A 544 -28.23 -20.38 37.88
C GLY A 544 -27.16 -21.38 38.32
N ASN A 545 -27.01 -21.52 39.63
CA ASN A 545 -25.88 -22.23 40.27
C ASN A 545 -25.70 -23.68 39.75
N GLN A 546 -26.77 -24.34 39.33
CA GLN A 546 -26.78 -25.72 38.80
C GLN A 546 -26.48 -25.85 37.29
N GLN A 547 -26.10 -24.78 36.58
CA GLN A 547 -25.68 -24.86 35.17
C GLN A 547 -24.19 -25.16 35.07
N SER A 548 -23.80 -26.04 34.13
CA SER A 548 -22.39 -26.32 33.89
C SER A 548 -21.65 -25.15 33.23
N LEU A 549 -20.36 -25.00 33.53
CA LEU A 549 -19.51 -23.92 33.02
C LEU A 549 -19.52 -23.84 31.48
N LYS A 550 -19.53 -25.00 30.83
CA LYS A 550 -19.73 -25.17 29.38
C LYS A 550 -21.03 -24.58 28.85
N LYS A 551 -22.16 -24.76 29.56
CA LYS A 551 -23.46 -24.13 29.20
C LYS A 551 -23.44 -22.62 29.42
N LEU A 552 -22.71 -22.15 30.44
CA LEU A 552 -22.52 -20.73 30.75
C LEU A 552 -21.55 -20.02 29.79
N LYS A 553 -20.81 -20.79 28.98
CA LYS A 553 -19.75 -20.38 28.05
C LYS A 553 -18.49 -19.83 28.72
N VAL A 554 -18.14 -20.36 29.89
CA VAL A 554 -16.82 -20.18 30.49
C VAL A 554 -15.83 -21.07 29.72
N ALA A 555 -14.74 -20.47 29.24
CA ALA A 555 -13.73 -21.16 28.43
C ALA A 555 -12.45 -21.45 29.24
N ASN A 556 -11.52 -22.21 28.66
CA ASN A 556 -10.18 -22.35 29.20
C ASN A 556 -9.42 -21.02 29.03
N GLY A 557 -8.66 -20.60 30.04
CA GLY A 557 -8.02 -19.28 30.09
C GLY A 557 -8.99 -18.12 30.40
N ALA A 558 -10.27 -18.39 30.69
CA ALA A 558 -11.23 -17.34 31.02
C ALA A 558 -10.86 -16.63 32.33
N GLU A 559 -11.14 -15.33 32.35
CA GLU A 559 -11.02 -14.50 33.55
C GLU A 559 -12.40 -14.29 34.19
N ILE A 560 -12.49 -14.59 35.49
CA ILE A 560 -13.68 -14.31 36.29
C ILE A 560 -13.34 -13.38 37.45
N CYS A 561 -14.31 -12.56 37.85
CA CYS A 561 -14.22 -11.72 39.03
C CYS A 561 -15.31 -12.10 40.03
N VAL A 562 -14.95 -12.38 41.27
CA VAL A 562 -15.91 -12.59 42.35
C VAL A 562 -16.15 -11.33 43.16
N GLN A 563 -17.42 -11.03 43.39
CA GLN A 563 -17.90 -9.98 44.28
C GLN A 563 -18.55 -10.66 45.49
N THR A 564 -18.04 -10.35 46.68
CA THR A 564 -18.61 -10.79 47.96
C THR A 564 -19.87 -9.98 48.28
N LEU A 565 -20.92 -10.66 48.73
CA LEU A 565 -22.22 -10.07 49.03
C LEU A 565 -22.51 -10.05 50.53
N LEU A 566 -23.32 -9.10 50.98
CA LEU A 566 -23.78 -8.99 52.38
C LEU A 566 -24.92 -9.98 52.72
N LYS A 567 -25.44 -10.70 51.73
CA LYS A 567 -26.56 -11.65 51.82
C LYS A 567 -26.46 -12.69 50.70
N GLU A 568 -27.23 -13.77 50.83
CA GLU A 568 -27.39 -14.78 49.78
C GLU A 568 -28.09 -14.22 48.54
N GLU A 569 -27.66 -14.69 47.35
CA GLU A 569 -28.21 -14.32 46.06
C GLU A 569 -28.21 -15.49 45.05
N ASP A 570 -29.32 -15.68 44.34
CA ASP A 570 -29.42 -16.50 43.12
C ASP A 570 -30.22 -15.75 42.05
N LEU A 571 -29.54 -14.93 41.24
CA LEU A 571 -30.19 -14.10 40.22
C LEU A 571 -30.77 -14.96 39.09
N GLY A 572 -32.08 -14.81 38.86
CA GLY A 572 -32.80 -15.49 37.80
C GLY A 572 -32.33 -15.09 36.41
N GLN A 573 -32.44 -16.00 35.44
CA GLN A 573 -32.04 -15.79 34.04
C GLN A 573 -32.76 -14.61 33.33
N ARG A 574 -33.81 -14.06 33.95
CA ARG A 574 -34.65 -12.96 33.44
C ARG A 574 -34.49 -11.66 34.24
N GLU A 575 -33.69 -11.69 35.30
CA GLU A 575 -33.41 -10.55 36.17
C GLU A 575 -32.14 -9.86 35.71
N LEU A 576 -32.12 -8.53 35.74
CA LEU A 576 -31.03 -7.68 35.29
C LEU A 576 -30.51 -6.86 36.47
N LEU A 577 -29.22 -6.93 36.77
CA LEU A 577 -28.62 -6.16 37.87
C LEU A 577 -28.15 -4.80 37.35
N LEU A 578 -28.88 -3.75 37.70
CA LEU A 578 -28.56 -2.36 37.35
C LEU A 578 -27.92 -1.64 38.55
N ARG A 579 -27.03 -0.69 38.27
CA ARG A 579 -26.57 0.29 39.27
C ARG A 579 -27.42 1.55 39.11
N VAL A 580 -28.03 2.06 40.17
CA VAL A 580 -29.04 3.12 40.08
C VAL A 580 -28.62 4.33 40.91
N GLN A 581 -28.71 5.52 40.32
CA GLN A 581 -28.34 6.78 40.96
C GLN A 581 -29.45 7.82 40.87
N MET A 582 -29.79 8.43 41.99
CA MET A 582 -30.65 9.61 42.01
C MET A 582 -29.80 10.88 41.83
N GLY A 583 -30.21 11.78 40.95
CA GLY A 583 -29.55 13.08 40.78
C GLY A 583 -29.82 14.00 41.97
N ILE A 584 -28.81 14.76 42.39
CA ILE A 584 -28.94 15.74 43.47
C ILE A 584 -29.68 16.98 42.93
N PRO A 585 -30.83 17.40 43.51
CA PRO A 585 -31.66 18.47 42.96
C PRO A 585 -30.93 19.81 42.86
N GLY A 586 -30.91 20.41 41.66
CA GLY A 586 -30.23 21.69 41.40
C GLY A 586 -28.72 21.58 41.19
N GLU A 587 -28.13 20.39 41.35
CA GLU A 587 -26.70 20.13 41.16
C GLU A 587 -26.43 19.32 39.88
N ARG A 588 -25.14 19.22 39.54
CA ARG A 588 -24.62 18.37 38.43
C ARG A 588 -23.86 17.16 38.98
N GLN A 589 -24.45 16.56 40.00
CA GLN A 589 -23.93 15.42 40.74
C GLN A 589 -25.05 14.40 41.02
N TYR A 590 -24.65 13.20 41.41
CA TYR A 590 -25.51 12.07 41.71
C TYR A 590 -25.17 11.51 43.09
N PHE A 591 -26.17 11.04 43.82
CA PHE A 591 -25.96 10.24 45.01
C PHE A 591 -25.20 8.94 44.67
N PRO A 592 -24.52 8.31 45.65
CA PRO A 592 -23.88 6.99 45.46
C PRO A 592 -24.84 5.97 44.84
N TRP A 593 -24.33 5.11 43.96
CA TRP A 593 -25.16 4.12 43.29
C TRP A 593 -25.62 3.00 44.24
N GLU A 594 -26.88 2.60 44.07
CA GLU A 594 -27.47 1.42 44.71
C GLU A 594 -27.60 0.28 43.70
N GLU A 595 -27.47 -0.98 44.14
CA GLU A 595 -27.82 -2.12 43.27
C GLU A 595 -29.35 -2.25 43.14
N PHE A 596 -29.82 -2.58 41.94
CA PHE A 596 -31.23 -2.82 41.62
C PHE A 596 -31.39 -4.05 40.75
N VAL A 597 -32.07 -5.07 41.28
CA VAL A 597 -32.50 -6.24 40.50
C VAL A 597 -33.83 -5.90 39.82
N TRP A 598 -33.85 -5.92 38.48
CA TRP A 598 -35.04 -5.65 37.68
C TRP A 598 -35.47 -6.88 36.88
N GLU A 599 -36.72 -7.32 37.05
CA GLU A 599 -37.29 -8.48 36.35
C GLU A 599 -37.67 -8.17 34.88
N ALA A 600 -36.65 -7.87 34.07
CA ALA A 600 -36.78 -7.45 32.67
C ALA A 600 -37.50 -8.48 31.77
N GLY A 601 -37.59 -9.75 32.18
CA GLY A 601 -38.23 -10.83 31.42
C GLY A 601 -39.76 -10.87 31.43
N ASN A 602 -40.44 -9.96 32.14
CA ASN A 602 -41.91 -9.82 32.11
C ASN A 602 -42.36 -8.67 31.20
N ASP A 603 -41.77 -7.49 31.35
CA ASP A 603 -41.87 -6.39 30.39
C ASP A 603 -40.53 -5.63 30.36
N SER A 604 -39.81 -5.72 29.24
CA SER A 604 -38.48 -5.14 29.06
C SER A 604 -38.51 -3.67 28.60
N SER A 605 -39.65 -2.99 28.67
CA SER A 605 -39.87 -1.69 28.03
C SER A 605 -39.34 -0.47 28.81
N PRO A 606 -39.09 0.66 28.12
CA PRO A 606 -38.85 1.96 28.76
C PRO A 606 -39.91 2.37 29.77
N ARG A 607 -41.14 1.84 29.69
CA ARG A 607 -42.22 2.11 30.66
C ARG A 607 -42.07 1.24 31.91
N ALA A 608 -41.86 -0.07 31.75
CA ALA A 608 -41.76 -1.00 32.87
C ALA A 608 -40.60 -0.69 33.82
N LEU A 609 -39.41 -0.39 33.29
CA LEU A 609 -38.27 0.04 34.12
C LEU A 609 -38.61 1.26 34.97
N ARG A 610 -39.29 2.27 34.39
CA ARG A 610 -39.67 3.49 35.12
C ARG A 610 -40.74 3.25 36.17
N VAL A 611 -41.72 2.37 35.90
CA VAL A 611 -42.72 1.97 36.92
C VAL A 611 -42.06 1.21 38.07
N ALA A 612 -41.11 0.33 37.78
CA ALA A 612 -40.37 -0.41 38.81
C ALA A 612 -39.50 0.54 39.68
N LEU A 613 -38.78 1.47 39.06
CA LEU A 613 -37.98 2.48 39.76
C LEU A 613 -38.84 3.49 40.53
N SER A 614 -39.97 3.94 39.95
CA SER A 614 -40.89 4.85 40.65
C SER A 614 -41.51 4.19 41.88
N SER A 615 -41.83 2.89 41.79
CA SER A 615 -42.28 2.08 42.93
C SER A 615 -41.20 1.99 44.02
N ARG A 616 -39.94 1.68 43.66
CA ARG A 616 -38.82 1.59 44.61
C ARG A 616 -38.61 2.89 45.41
N TYR A 617 -38.66 4.04 44.75
CA TYR A 617 -38.37 5.34 45.39
C TYR A 617 -39.63 6.09 45.86
N GLY A 618 -40.83 5.52 45.72
CA GLY A 618 -42.09 6.17 46.14
C GLY A 618 -42.48 7.40 45.30
N LEU A 619 -42.08 7.44 44.04
CA LEU A 619 -42.23 8.59 43.13
C LEU A 619 -43.32 8.36 42.07
N SER A 620 -43.75 9.43 41.40
CA SER A 620 -44.68 9.32 40.26
C SER A 620 -43.93 8.81 39.01
N PRO A 621 -44.46 7.81 38.27
CA PRO A 621 -43.88 7.40 37.00
C PRO A 621 -43.78 8.55 36.00
N ASP A 622 -44.74 9.47 35.97
CA ASP A 622 -44.78 10.54 34.96
C ASP A 622 -43.83 11.72 35.28
N SER A 623 -43.27 11.78 36.50
CA SER A 623 -42.25 12.77 36.86
C SER A 623 -40.81 12.27 36.77
N LEU A 624 -40.58 11.00 36.43
CA LEU A 624 -39.23 10.44 36.36
C LEU A 624 -38.62 10.52 34.95
N LEU A 625 -37.52 11.26 34.83
CA LEU A 625 -36.57 11.08 33.74
C LEU A 625 -35.55 10.00 34.12
N LEU A 626 -35.16 9.21 33.13
CA LEU A 626 -34.16 8.14 33.25
C LEU A 626 -33.13 8.30 32.13
N ALA A 627 -31.86 8.00 32.40
CA ALA A 627 -30.83 7.87 31.37
C ALA A 627 -29.84 6.74 31.72
N LYS A 628 -29.32 6.05 30.69
CA LYS A 628 -28.18 5.13 30.83
C LYS A 628 -26.87 5.91 30.71
N CYS A 629 -25.95 5.74 31.65
CA CYS A 629 -24.59 6.29 31.53
C CYS A 629 -23.79 5.53 30.46
N LEU A 630 -22.91 6.24 29.75
CA LEU A 630 -21.92 5.70 28.82
C LEU A 630 -20.54 6.23 29.23
N PRO A 631 -19.87 5.65 30.25
CA PRO A 631 -18.64 6.21 30.82
C PRO A 631 -17.52 6.41 29.78
N GLU A 632 -17.35 5.45 28.87
CA GLU A 632 -16.39 5.49 27.76
C GLU A 632 -16.66 6.59 26.70
N LYS A 633 -17.71 7.38 26.89
CA LYS A 633 -18.12 8.51 26.04
C LYS A 633 -18.53 9.72 26.85
N HIS A 634 -18.24 9.74 28.15
CA HIS A 634 -18.51 10.84 29.08
C HIS A 634 -19.91 11.46 28.89
N SER A 635 -20.94 10.60 28.72
CA SER A 635 -22.26 11.03 28.28
C SER A 635 -23.38 10.08 28.71
N TRP A 636 -24.61 10.58 28.64
CA TRP A 636 -25.81 9.91 29.11
C TRP A 636 -26.84 9.76 27.98
N MET A 637 -27.46 8.59 27.85
CA MET A 637 -28.51 8.29 26.86
C MET A 637 -29.89 8.29 27.52
N PRO A 638 -30.74 9.32 27.30
CA PRO A 638 -32.07 9.39 27.90
C PRO A 638 -33.00 8.25 27.43
N VAL A 639 -33.63 7.56 28.38
CA VAL A 639 -34.53 6.43 28.14
C VAL A 639 -35.94 6.95 27.85
N SER A 640 -36.20 7.26 26.59
CA SER A 640 -37.44 7.92 26.14
C SER A 640 -38.68 7.02 26.25
N THR A 641 -39.82 7.57 26.68
CA THR A 641 -41.15 6.92 26.61
C THR A 641 -41.81 6.96 25.22
N TRP A 642 -41.30 7.75 24.28
CA TRP A 642 -42.09 8.17 23.11
C TRP A 642 -41.98 7.21 21.91
N SER A 643 -42.87 6.22 21.86
CA SER A 643 -42.98 5.25 20.77
C SER A 643 -43.94 5.65 19.62
N GLN A 644 -44.08 6.96 19.32
CA GLN A 644 -44.84 7.45 18.16
C GLN A 644 -44.08 8.44 17.25
N GLN A 645 -43.37 7.90 16.25
CA GLN A 645 -43.28 8.57 14.95
C GLN A 645 -43.83 7.65 13.87
N VAL A 646 -45.14 7.76 13.62
CA VAL A 646 -45.81 7.08 12.50
C VAL A 646 -45.47 7.82 11.20
N SER A 647 -44.25 7.63 10.70
CA SER A 647 -43.94 7.91 9.31
C SER A 647 -44.89 7.09 8.43
N LYS A 648 -45.62 7.70 7.49
CA LYS A 648 -46.67 7.07 6.68
C LYS A 648 -46.11 6.11 5.61
N ARG A 649 -45.45 5.03 6.04
CA ARG A 649 -45.06 3.85 5.24
C ARG A 649 -45.07 2.63 6.17
N LYS A 650 -45.60 1.49 5.71
CA LYS A 650 -45.60 0.22 6.47
C LYS A 650 -44.17 -0.15 6.87
N LYS A 651 -43.80 0.04 8.14
CA LYS A 651 -42.52 -0.39 8.71
C LYS A 651 -42.80 -1.29 9.92
N LYS A 652 -42.02 -2.37 10.03
CA LYS A 652 -42.19 -3.46 11.01
C LYS A 652 -42.26 -2.87 12.43
N LYS A 653 -43.21 -3.32 13.26
CA LYS A 653 -43.38 -2.86 14.66
C LYS A 653 -42.03 -2.96 15.37
N LYS A 654 -41.44 -1.82 15.75
CA LYS A 654 -40.14 -1.80 16.44
C LYS A 654 -40.34 -2.44 17.82
N ASN A 655 -39.48 -3.37 18.20
CA ASN A 655 -39.60 -4.03 19.49
C ASN A 655 -39.12 -3.07 20.59
N ASP A 656 -39.97 -2.83 21.59
CA ASP A 656 -39.76 -1.78 22.60
C ASP A 656 -39.04 -2.38 23.83
N ASN A 657 -37.84 -2.93 23.60
CA ASN A 657 -37.04 -3.67 24.59
C ASN A 657 -35.71 -2.93 24.87
N LEU A 658 -35.45 -2.58 26.13
CA LEU A 658 -34.22 -1.92 26.59
C LEU A 658 -32.94 -2.76 26.42
N GLN A 659 -33.03 -4.09 26.46
CA GLN A 659 -31.89 -4.98 26.20
C GLN A 659 -31.47 -4.98 24.72
N GLY A 660 -32.26 -4.36 23.83
CA GLY A 660 -31.94 -4.18 22.41
C GLY A 660 -31.58 -2.74 22.03
N ALA A 661 -31.23 -2.55 20.75
CA ALA A 661 -30.82 -1.25 20.23
C ALA A 661 -31.97 -0.21 20.28
N PRO A 662 -31.73 1.00 20.79
CA PRO A 662 -30.41 1.63 20.96
C PRO A 662 -29.72 1.42 22.31
N TYR A 663 -30.44 0.97 23.34
CA TYR A 663 -29.97 1.06 24.73
C TYR A 663 -29.02 -0.08 25.13
N ASN A 664 -29.25 -1.29 24.59
CA ASN A 664 -28.45 -2.50 24.85
C ASN A 664 -28.16 -2.67 26.36
N LEU A 665 -29.22 -2.65 27.17
CA LEU A 665 -29.13 -2.67 28.63
C LEU A 665 -28.68 -4.05 29.13
N LYS A 666 -27.57 -4.07 29.89
CA LYS A 666 -26.91 -5.27 30.44
C LYS A 666 -26.67 -5.13 31.95
N ASP A 667 -26.08 -6.16 32.56
CA ASP A 667 -25.67 -6.11 33.97
C ASP A 667 -24.58 -5.06 34.22
N GLY A 668 -24.64 -4.41 35.39
CA GLY A 668 -23.69 -3.38 35.81
C GLY A 668 -23.94 -2.00 35.18
N ASP A 669 -24.81 -1.88 34.18
CA ASP A 669 -25.17 -0.59 33.59
C ASP A 669 -25.71 0.39 34.64
N ILE A 670 -25.23 1.64 34.57
CA ILE A 670 -25.66 2.73 35.46
C ILE A 670 -26.89 3.43 34.87
N ILE A 671 -27.97 3.48 35.64
CA ILE A 671 -29.18 4.26 35.36
C ILE A 671 -29.24 5.47 36.28
N GLY A 672 -29.12 6.66 35.71
CA GLY A 672 -29.40 7.93 36.37
C GLY A 672 -30.90 8.21 36.38
N ILE A 673 -31.39 8.76 37.49
CA ILE A 673 -32.78 9.17 37.71
C ILE A 673 -32.82 10.67 38.03
N LYS A 674 -33.76 11.41 37.43
CA LYS A 674 -34.10 12.78 37.85
C LYS A 674 -35.62 12.93 38.05
N ASN A 675 -36.01 13.62 39.12
CA ASN A 675 -37.41 13.79 39.54
C ASN A 675 -37.91 15.21 39.25
N LEU A 676 -38.78 15.33 38.26
CA LEU A 676 -39.34 16.61 37.77
C LEU A 676 -40.28 17.33 38.75
N LEU A 677 -40.59 16.74 39.91
CA LEU A 677 -41.34 17.41 40.98
C LEU A 677 -40.46 18.30 41.87
N ILE A 678 -39.14 18.08 41.86
CA ILE A 678 -38.18 18.77 42.76
C ILE A 678 -37.05 19.47 42.01
N ASP A 679 -36.72 19.02 40.79
CA ASP A 679 -35.76 19.69 39.92
C ASP A 679 -36.29 19.75 38.48
N SER A 680 -36.24 20.93 37.85
CA SER A 680 -36.64 21.11 36.45
C SER A 680 -35.53 20.75 35.45
N ASN A 681 -34.29 20.57 35.93
CA ASN A 681 -33.13 20.20 35.14
C ASN A 681 -33.32 18.82 34.48
N ARG A 682 -33.18 18.79 33.15
CA ARG A 682 -33.32 17.58 32.32
C ARG A 682 -31.99 17.04 31.80
N ASP A 683 -30.90 17.76 32.04
CA ASP A 683 -29.56 17.29 31.69
C ASP A 683 -29.06 16.30 32.77
N PHE A 684 -28.40 15.26 32.30
CA PHE A 684 -27.80 14.20 33.10
C PHE A 684 -26.27 14.36 33.22
N SER A 685 -25.67 15.27 32.45
CA SER A 685 -24.21 15.49 32.46
C SER A 685 -23.70 16.04 33.79
N THR A 686 -22.62 15.44 34.28
CA THR A 686 -21.87 15.85 35.46
C THR A 686 -20.68 16.74 35.11
N ILE A 687 -20.03 17.32 36.12
CA ILE A 687 -18.77 18.06 35.93
C ILE A 687 -17.64 17.14 35.42
N GLN A 688 -17.62 15.87 35.85
CA GLN A 688 -16.66 14.87 35.38
C GLN A 688 -16.89 14.48 33.91
N ASP A 689 -18.15 14.44 33.46
CA ASP A 689 -18.49 14.23 32.05
C ASP A 689 -17.93 15.36 31.16
N GLU A 690 -18.06 16.63 31.58
CA GLU A 690 -17.52 17.77 30.83
C GLU A 690 -15.99 17.77 30.77
N LEU A 691 -15.32 17.43 31.88
CA LEU A 691 -13.86 17.30 31.91
C LEU A 691 -13.38 16.18 30.98
N GLY A 692 -14.01 15.00 31.03
CA GLY A 692 -13.70 13.90 30.12
C GLY A 692 -13.94 14.24 28.64
N GLN A 693 -15.05 14.91 28.32
CA GLN A 693 -15.28 15.41 26.94
C GLN A 693 -14.24 16.44 26.51
N GLN A 694 -13.78 17.33 27.41
CA GLN A 694 -12.72 18.28 27.10
C GLN A 694 -11.38 17.58 26.88
N GLU A 695 -11.01 16.62 27.72
CA GLU A 695 -9.78 15.82 27.57
C GLU A 695 -9.78 14.97 26.30
N GLU A 696 -10.90 14.33 25.95
CA GLU A 696 -11.06 13.61 24.69
C GLU A 696 -10.94 14.57 23.49
N ALA A 697 -11.62 15.73 23.55
CA ALA A 697 -11.51 16.76 22.51
C ALA A 697 -10.09 17.35 22.41
N GLU A 698 -9.34 17.45 23.51
CA GLU A 698 -7.94 17.86 23.50
C GLU A 698 -7.01 16.77 22.98
N ARG A 699 -7.25 15.49 23.30
CA ARG A 699 -6.53 14.35 22.71
C ARG A 699 -6.74 14.28 21.20
N LEU A 700 -7.97 14.48 20.74
CA LEU A 700 -8.31 14.54 19.31
C LEU A 700 -7.69 15.77 18.61
N LYS A 701 -7.58 16.93 19.29
CA LYS A 701 -6.83 18.08 18.77
C LYS A 701 -5.33 17.81 18.72
N LYS A 702 -4.73 17.27 19.79
CA LYS A 702 -3.29 16.97 19.89
C LYS A 702 -2.87 15.91 18.86
N GLY A 703 -3.65 14.85 18.68
CA GLY A 703 -3.50 13.85 17.62
C GLY A 703 -3.79 14.36 16.20
N GLY A 704 -4.33 15.59 16.06
CA GLY A 704 -4.42 16.33 14.79
C GLY A 704 -3.45 17.52 14.70
N GLN A 705 -2.58 17.72 15.71
CA GLN A 705 -1.61 18.82 15.78
C GLN A 705 -0.16 18.35 15.77
N SER A 706 0.09 17.03 15.85
CA SER A 706 1.39 16.40 15.52
C SER A 706 1.70 16.35 14.01
N ASP A 707 1.05 17.20 13.20
CA ASP A 707 1.03 17.17 11.73
C ASP A 707 1.02 18.60 11.12
N SER A 708 1.41 19.64 11.89
CA SER A 708 1.37 21.05 11.42
C SER A 708 2.48 21.99 11.94
N ALA A 709 3.61 21.43 12.36
CA ALA A 709 4.95 22.04 12.36
C ALA A 709 5.95 20.88 12.50
N GLU A 710 6.84 20.60 11.55
CA GLU A 710 7.48 21.45 10.54
C GLU A 710 7.02 21.14 9.09
N ALA A 711 7.45 21.95 8.11
CA ALA A 711 7.05 21.80 6.70
C ALA A 711 8.18 22.11 5.70
N ASN A 712 8.12 21.42 4.55
CA ASN A 712 9.07 21.37 3.40
C ASN A 712 10.20 20.32 3.53
N GLN A 713 10.49 19.49 2.53
CA GLN A 713 9.83 19.19 1.23
C GLN A 713 10.44 17.86 0.69
N ASP A 714 9.76 16.95 -0.02
CA ASP A 714 8.33 16.75 -0.32
C ASP A 714 8.00 15.25 -0.06
N SER A 715 7.39 14.34 -0.85
CA SER A 715 6.66 14.34 -2.13
C SER A 715 5.63 13.20 -2.19
N GLY A 716 4.55 13.36 -2.98
CA GLY A 716 3.54 12.31 -3.21
C GLY A 716 3.82 11.39 -4.42
N PRO A 717 2.87 10.54 -4.86
CA PRO A 717 1.58 10.21 -4.22
C PRO A 717 1.27 8.69 -4.13
N GLY A 718 1.00 8.15 -2.93
CA GLY A 718 0.75 6.72 -2.69
C GLY A 718 -0.68 6.36 -2.23
N ARG A 719 -1.41 5.55 -3.01
CA ARG A 719 -2.82 5.12 -2.78
C ARG A 719 -3.09 4.56 -1.35
N LYS A 720 -3.91 5.25 -0.55
CA LYS A 720 -4.57 4.65 0.65
C LYS A 720 -5.77 3.78 0.24
N VAL A 721 -5.81 2.52 0.70
CA VAL A 721 -6.94 1.62 0.46
C VAL A 721 -8.01 1.76 1.57
N GLY A 722 -9.12 2.43 1.23
CA GLY A 722 -10.45 1.91 1.59
C GLY A 722 -10.90 1.86 3.06
N GLN A 723 -10.59 2.83 3.93
CA GLN A 723 -11.47 3.09 5.08
C GLN A 723 -12.71 3.90 4.66
N GLY A 724 -13.88 3.49 5.13
CA GLY A 724 -15.18 3.96 4.64
C GLY A 724 -15.51 5.40 4.99
N LYS A 725 -15.41 6.32 4.01
CA LYS A 725 -15.89 7.71 4.17
C LYS A 725 -17.43 7.74 4.24
N ASN A 726 -17.97 8.44 5.24
CA ASN A 726 -19.40 8.70 5.37
C ASN A 726 -19.95 9.37 4.10
N ARG A 727 -20.87 8.71 3.39
CA ARG A 727 -21.61 9.32 2.26
C ARG A 727 -22.56 10.41 2.78
N LYS A 728 -22.63 11.53 2.07
CA LYS A 728 -23.74 12.48 2.18
C LYS A 728 -25.05 11.76 1.80
N PRO A 729 -26.21 12.13 2.36
CA PRO A 729 -27.48 11.48 2.06
C PRO A 729 -27.82 11.60 0.56
N GLU A 730 -28.14 10.47 -0.05
CA GLU A 730 -28.42 10.37 -1.49
C GLU A 730 -29.79 10.98 -1.83
N VAL A 731 -29.80 11.91 -2.78
CA VAL A 731 -31.05 12.44 -3.35
C VAL A 731 -31.58 11.43 -4.38
N ALA A 732 -32.80 10.94 -4.18
CA ALA A 732 -33.37 9.91 -5.03
C ALA A 732 -33.70 10.42 -6.44
N LEU A 733 -32.98 9.92 -7.44
CA LEU A 733 -33.29 10.13 -8.86
C LEU A 733 -34.52 9.31 -9.26
N SER A 734 -35.60 9.98 -9.66
CA SER A 734 -36.82 9.35 -10.18
C SER A 734 -36.68 9.06 -11.68
N ILE A 735 -36.37 7.82 -12.04
CA ILE A 735 -36.44 7.37 -13.45
C ILE A 735 -37.90 7.17 -13.82
N ASN A 736 -38.38 7.91 -14.82
CA ASN A 736 -39.75 7.83 -15.32
C ASN A 736 -39.79 6.90 -16.55
N VAL A 737 -40.29 5.68 -16.38
CA VAL A 737 -40.34 4.68 -17.46
C VAL A 737 -41.51 5.00 -18.40
N GLY A 738 -41.19 5.44 -19.62
CA GLY A 738 -42.19 5.72 -20.64
C GLY A 738 -42.95 4.47 -21.06
N VAL A 739 -44.28 4.57 -21.15
CA VAL A 739 -45.16 3.49 -21.62
C VAL A 739 -44.96 3.31 -23.13
N PHE A 740 -44.33 2.21 -23.53
CA PHE A 740 -44.45 1.69 -24.89
C PHE A 740 -45.75 0.87 -25.02
N ARG A 741 -46.38 0.96 -26.20
CA ARG A 741 -47.57 0.20 -26.59
C ARG A 741 -47.18 -1.11 -27.27
#